data_AF-A0AAD1WPJ8-F1
#
_entry.id   AF-A0AAD1WPJ8-F1
#
_cell.length_a   1.000
_cell.length_b   1.000
_cell.length_c   1.000
_cell.angle_alpha   90.00
_cell.angle_beta   90.00
_cell.angle_gamma   90.00
#
_symmetry.space_group_name_H-M   'P 1'
#
loop_
_entity.id
_entity.type
_entity.pdbx_description
1 polymer ?
#
loop_
_entity_poly.entity_id
_entity_poly.type
_entity_poly.pdbx_seq_one_letter_code
_entity_poly.pdbx_strand_id
1 'polypeptide(L)'
;MDGKYSNGAICVMDCVLTYKRALLLCLILIVSALLQSKEQPGSTAKIWIKGSKMGSESKHTYLLVLLAASLISIILALILRLANNVEVTPPPGEKYGMVFDAGSSHTSLFIYKWPTDKQNNTGVVSQAHVCDVKGPGISSYAEDPPAAAQSLVACLDEAMAIIPSQSQREAPVYLGATAGMRLLSLENPTTSDKVLREVSKVISRYPFNFRGARIISGQEEGAYGWITINYLLESFMKYSFSGRWVRPTVSNIYGALDLGGASTQISFIPKEAVEDINEKSDFKLYGFPYSIYTHSFLCYGQNQALKQMLVKAVTGQDLKQPVNIPCYPNGYTATVPLESLYDSPCTAANAPSTSGSAQIAIVGTGDSAKCRALIKSIFNFSACSGQASCSFDGVYQPPVIGNFFAFSAFFYTFDFLNLTSGQSLSTVNTAINTFCARDWSEIQSSYPKEKADRLRDYCANGNYVLSLLLDAYKFNEDNWNSISFMKQASNTDIGWTLGYMLNLTNMIPSESVAPMKAQNYDLWLASVIFIVMNKRFLLTGICAFCFEVSLSLSSPRHPWHNAVRLITLLTCAPIECTPTPEWLPPPLSAPTPEWLMRIVEIRNTYLPSPDKYGIVFDAGSSHTSLYVYKWPANKENDTGIVSQIYMCSIQGPGISSYADNPAQAGESLKPCMEEALTVIPASQQKETTTLLGATAGMRLLRIMNKSVTNPNQTQELFREISKTLREYPVDFQSARILTGSEEGSLGWITVNYILGTILRYSFTSTWIHPDGQTIGAMDLGGASTQMTFVPSVAIEDKDAEMHFRLYGYNYTIYTHSYLCYGQDQFFKRVLAALVKDSHTLAVAHPCYPKGYTATVSPASLYNSPCVPRAIIPEQNFTVTGAGNPDQCRQTVMEVMNFTNCRIEPCSFDGVYQPPVHGLFYAFSAFYYTLNFLNLTDGQSLSVTNQTVQEFCTLEWKKLEQDFPLEKKDRLLHYCTSAIYILTLLLDGYNFSEQTWGNIHFTQQVDNTDVGWTLGYMLNLTNRIPSEAPSLLKGHSYNMWVSALFFIVLSITAGLVATSLQFFRRNVCSGQGGWS
;
A
#
# COMPACT_ATOMS: atom_id res chain seq x y z
N MET A 1 -16.94 -45.20 3.68
CA MET A 1 -16.23 -45.25 2.37
C MET A 1 -14.73 -45.16 2.65
N ASP A 2 -14.12 -46.06 3.41
CA ASP A 2 -13.91 -47.50 3.20
C ASP A 2 -13.15 -47.85 1.91
N GLY A 3 -11.86 -48.18 2.10
CA GLY A 3 -11.37 -49.49 1.66
C GLY A 3 -10.75 -49.62 0.27
N LYS A 4 -10.22 -48.57 -0.37
CA LYS A 4 -9.62 -48.70 -1.72
C LYS A 4 -8.21 -48.15 -1.96
N TYR A 5 -7.46 -47.74 -0.93
CA TYR A 5 -6.03 -47.39 -1.07
C TYR A 5 -5.06 -48.41 -0.44
N SER A 6 -5.56 -49.49 0.17
CA SER A 6 -4.71 -50.51 0.80
C SER A 6 -4.08 -51.48 -0.21
N ASN A 7 -4.75 -51.83 -1.31
CA ASN A 7 -4.32 -52.99 -2.10
C ASN A 7 -3.09 -52.73 -3.00
N GLY A 8 -2.88 -51.49 -3.47
CA GLY A 8 -1.66 -51.14 -4.23
C GLY A 8 -0.42 -50.98 -3.34
N ALA A 9 -0.59 -50.41 -2.14
CA ALA A 9 0.47 -50.25 -1.15
C ALA A 9 0.89 -51.58 -0.52
N ILE A 10 -0.05 -52.52 -0.32
CA ILE A 10 0.22 -53.87 0.15
C ILE A 10 1.03 -54.65 -0.90
N CYS A 11 0.73 -54.53 -2.20
CA CYS A 11 1.51 -55.18 -3.25
C CYS A 11 2.95 -54.65 -3.35
N VAL A 12 3.16 -53.35 -3.18
CA VAL A 12 4.50 -52.73 -3.16
C VAL A 12 5.24 -53.06 -1.86
N MET A 13 4.56 -53.07 -0.71
CA MET A 13 5.18 -53.46 0.57
C MET A 13 5.54 -54.94 0.60
N ASP A 14 4.71 -55.85 0.09
CA ASP A 14 5.03 -57.28 0.02
C ASP A 14 6.15 -57.56 -0.98
N CYS A 15 6.19 -56.86 -2.12
CA CYS A 15 7.30 -56.97 -3.06
C CYS A 15 8.60 -56.42 -2.44
N VAL A 16 8.56 -55.28 -1.74
CA VAL A 16 9.72 -54.69 -1.05
C VAL A 16 10.15 -55.53 0.18
N LEU A 17 9.24 -56.15 0.92
CA LEU A 17 9.56 -57.02 2.06
C LEU A 17 10.14 -58.37 1.61
N THR A 18 9.55 -58.99 0.58
CA THR A 18 10.07 -60.23 -0.01
C THR A 18 11.44 -60.00 -0.63
N TYR A 19 11.63 -58.84 -1.26
CA TYR A 19 12.90 -58.43 -1.85
C TYR A 19 13.95 -58.01 -0.82
N LYS A 20 13.57 -57.31 0.27
CA LYS A 20 14.47 -57.04 1.42
C LYS A 20 14.90 -58.34 2.10
N ARG A 21 13.99 -59.32 2.23
CA ARG A 21 14.33 -60.67 2.74
C ARG A 21 15.28 -61.40 1.80
N ALA A 22 15.10 -61.31 0.49
CA ALA A 22 16.01 -61.88 -0.51
C ALA A 22 17.40 -61.20 -0.48
N LEU A 23 17.46 -59.87 -0.35
CA LEU A 23 18.72 -59.11 -0.24
C LEU A 23 19.46 -59.42 1.07
N LEU A 24 18.72 -59.52 2.18
CA LEU A 24 19.26 -59.90 3.49
C LEU A 24 19.76 -61.35 3.48
N LEU A 25 19.03 -62.28 2.88
CA LEU A 25 19.47 -63.67 2.67
C LEU A 25 20.72 -63.72 1.78
N CYS A 26 20.80 -62.91 0.73
CA CYS A 26 21.96 -62.85 -0.14
C CYS A 26 23.20 -62.25 0.56
N LEU A 27 23.01 -61.22 1.39
CA LEU A 27 24.05 -60.64 2.25
C LEU A 27 24.53 -61.63 3.33
N ILE A 28 23.60 -62.34 3.98
CA ILE A 28 23.92 -63.39 4.96
C ILE A 28 24.72 -64.51 4.30
N LEU A 29 24.37 -64.93 3.08
CA LEU A 29 25.10 -65.96 2.33
C LEU A 29 26.50 -65.49 1.90
N ILE A 30 26.65 -64.24 1.46
CA ILE A 30 27.97 -63.65 1.13
C ILE A 30 28.85 -63.56 2.38
N VAL A 31 28.29 -63.11 3.51
CA VAL A 31 29.00 -63.01 4.79
C VAL A 31 29.34 -64.41 5.34
N SER A 32 28.45 -65.39 5.21
CA SER A 32 28.70 -66.77 5.64
C SER A 32 29.77 -67.46 4.78
N ALA A 33 29.77 -67.22 3.47
CA ALA A 33 30.81 -67.71 2.55
C ALA A 33 32.18 -67.05 2.80
N LEU A 34 32.20 -65.77 3.19
CA LEU A 34 33.43 -65.05 3.54
C LEU A 34 33.95 -65.45 4.94
N LEU A 35 33.07 -65.74 5.90
CA LEU A 35 33.45 -66.16 7.25
C LEU A 35 34.00 -67.59 7.30
N GLN A 36 33.52 -68.52 6.46
CA GLN A 36 34.07 -69.88 6.37
C GLN A 36 35.41 -69.96 5.62
N SER A 37 35.83 -68.91 4.90
CA SER A 37 37.13 -68.87 4.20
C SER A 37 38.33 -68.67 5.13
N LYS A 38 38.12 -68.47 6.45
CA LYS A 38 39.18 -68.17 7.41
C LYS A 38 39.70 -69.36 8.22
N GLU A 39 39.14 -70.56 8.07
CA GLU A 39 39.60 -71.77 8.77
C GLU A 39 39.95 -72.88 7.76
N GLN A 40 41.21 -72.92 7.32
CA GLN A 40 42.01 -74.08 6.86
C GLN A 40 43.12 -73.61 5.90
N PRO A 41 44.41 -73.63 6.30
CA PRO A 41 45.53 -73.31 5.42
C PRO A 41 46.01 -74.57 4.69
N GLY A 42 45.88 -74.59 3.35
CA GLY A 42 46.61 -75.52 2.50
C GLY A 42 45.76 -76.29 1.46
N SER A 43 46.13 -76.14 0.19
CA SER A 43 45.82 -77.05 -0.92
C SER A 43 44.37 -77.15 -1.45
N THR A 44 43.81 -76.07 -2.00
CA THR A 44 42.62 -76.14 -2.88
C THR A 44 42.71 -75.23 -4.11
N ALA A 45 43.91 -74.95 -4.61
CA ALA A 45 44.13 -74.10 -5.79
C ALA A 45 43.96 -74.82 -7.17
N LYS A 46 43.27 -75.96 -7.27
CA LYS A 46 43.24 -76.75 -8.52
C LYS A 46 41.87 -77.19 -9.08
N ILE A 47 40.74 -76.64 -8.63
CA ILE A 47 39.41 -77.05 -9.16
C ILE A 47 38.63 -75.92 -9.87
N TRP A 48 39.22 -74.74 -10.10
CA TRP A 48 38.55 -73.64 -10.82
C TRP A 48 38.85 -73.54 -12.32
N ILE A 49 39.56 -74.50 -12.92
CA ILE A 49 39.88 -74.49 -14.35
C ILE A 49 39.38 -75.78 -15.01
N LYS A 50 38.09 -75.82 -15.35
CA LYS A 50 37.53 -76.47 -16.57
C LYS A 50 36.00 -76.53 -16.48
N GLY A 51 35.34 -75.65 -17.22
CA GLY A 51 33.90 -75.75 -17.50
C GLY A 51 33.32 -74.46 -18.06
N SER A 52 32.87 -74.51 -19.32
CA SER A 52 32.15 -73.47 -20.10
C SER A 52 32.97 -72.30 -20.69
N LYS A 53 33.59 -72.57 -21.85
CA LYS A 53 33.74 -71.55 -22.91
C LYS A 53 32.38 -71.36 -23.59
N MET A 54 31.55 -70.48 -23.05
CA MET A 54 30.42 -69.88 -23.78
C MET A 54 30.04 -68.54 -23.08
N GLY A 55 30.44 -67.42 -23.69
CA GLY A 55 29.94 -66.07 -23.35
C GLY A 55 30.47 -65.38 -22.08
N SER A 56 31.75 -65.54 -21.70
CA SER A 56 32.32 -64.85 -20.52
C SER A 56 32.67 -63.37 -20.76
N GLU A 57 32.98 -62.95 -21.99
CA GLU A 57 33.32 -61.54 -22.27
C GLU A 57 32.08 -60.63 -22.32
N SER A 58 30.93 -61.12 -22.78
CA SER A 58 29.69 -60.35 -22.89
C SER A 58 29.09 -59.97 -21.51
N LYS A 59 29.31 -60.78 -20.47
CA LYS A 59 28.69 -60.64 -19.14
C LYS A 59 29.37 -59.60 -18.25
N HIS A 60 30.70 -59.60 -18.20
CA HIS A 60 31.46 -58.53 -17.55
C HIS A 60 31.26 -57.19 -18.24
N THR A 61 31.08 -57.21 -19.57
CA THR A 61 30.74 -56.02 -20.35
C THR A 61 29.39 -55.46 -19.94
N TYR A 62 28.37 -56.29 -19.68
CA TYR A 62 27.04 -55.84 -19.22
C TYR A 62 27.07 -55.17 -17.84
N LEU A 63 27.78 -55.73 -16.86
CA LEU A 63 27.92 -55.12 -15.52
C LEU A 63 28.74 -53.81 -15.57
N LEU A 64 29.81 -53.77 -16.37
CA LEU A 64 30.58 -52.55 -16.61
C LEU A 64 29.74 -51.46 -17.28
N VAL A 65 28.89 -51.82 -18.24
CA VAL A 65 27.95 -50.89 -18.90
C VAL A 65 26.92 -50.35 -17.90
N LEU A 66 26.36 -51.18 -17.01
CA LEU A 66 25.44 -50.71 -15.97
C LEU A 66 26.11 -49.81 -14.94
N LEU A 67 27.35 -50.09 -14.53
CA LEU A 67 28.12 -49.23 -13.63
C LEU A 67 28.52 -47.91 -14.31
N ALA A 68 28.91 -47.94 -15.58
CA ALA A 68 29.18 -46.74 -16.36
C ALA A 68 27.91 -45.89 -16.56
N ALA A 69 26.78 -46.50 -16.89
CA ALA A 69 25.49 -45.82 -17.02
C ALA A 69 25.02 -45.23 -15.68
N SER A 70 25.24 -45.95 -14.58
CA SER A 70 25.02 -45.46 -13.21
C SER A 70 25.88 -44.23 -12.93
N LEU A 71 27.19 -44.29 -13.20
CA LEU A 71 28.13 -43.19 -13.00
C LEU A 71 27.79 -41.96 -13.86
N ILE A 72 27.45 -42.14 -15.13
CA ILE A 72 27.03 -41.05 -16.03
C ILE A 72 25.73 -40.43 -15.51
N SER A 73 24.75 -41.24 -15.09
CA SER A 73 23.47 -40.73 -14.57
C SER A 73 23.65 -39.88 -13.31
N ILE A 74 24.53 -40.30 -12.38
CA ILE A 74 24.76 -39.53 -11.14
C ILE A 74 25.61 -38.27 -11.40
N ILE A 75 26.54 -38.30 -12.37
CA ILE A 75 27.28 -37.10 -12.80
C ILE A 75 26.34 -36.10 -13.48
N LEU A 76 25.43 -36.56 -14.36
CA LEU A 76 24.41 -35.71 -14.96
C LEU A 76 23.47 -35.12 -13.90
N ALA A 77 23.04 -35.91 -12.92
CA ALA A 77 22.28 -35.41 -11.78
C ALA A 77 23.04 -34.33 -10.99
N LEU A 78 24.35 -34.50 -10.79
CA LEU A 78 25.22 -33.52 -10.12
C LEU A 78 25.35 -32.24 -10.94
N ILE A 79 25.65 -32.33 -12.24
CA ILE A 79 25.78 -31.19 -13.14
C ILE A 79 24.46 -30.40 -13.16
N LEU A 80 23.33 -31.09 -13.33
CA LEU A 80 22.02 -30.46 -13.29
C LEU A 80 21.75 -29.80 -11.94
N ARG A 81 22.13 -30.44 -10.82
CA ARG A 81 21.99 -29.88 -9.46
C ARG A 81 22.93 -28.72 -9.16
N LEU A 82 23.98 -28.49 -9.94
CA LEU A 82 24.91 -27.37 -9.78
C LEU A 82 24.62 -26.24 -10.78
N ALA A 83 24.13 -26.57 -11.97
CA ALA A 83 23.78 -25.63 -13.03
C ALA A 83 22.53 -24.80 -12.68
N ASN A 84 22.59 -23.50 -12.96
CA ASN A 84 21.46 -22.56 -12.85
C ASN A 84 20.75 -22.56 -11.49
N ASN A 85 21.48 -22.81 -10.40
CA ASN A 85 20.93 -22.55 -9.06
C ASN A 85 20.97 -21.06 -8.79
N VAL A 86 19.84 -20.54 -8.34
CA VAL A 86 19.69 -19.16 -7.90
C VAL A 86 19.43 -19.17 -6.41
N GLU A 87 19.98 -18.19 -5.72
CA GLU A 87 19.64 -17.94 -4.33
C GLU A 87 18.40 -17.07 -4.29
N VAL A 88 17.33 -17.56 -3.67
CA VAL A 88 16.04 -16.88 -3.63
C VAL A 88 15.60 -16.81 -2.18
N THR A 89 15.22 -15.61 -1.74
CA THR A 89 14.56 -15.41 -0.45
C THR A 89 13.06 -15.60 -0.67
N PRO A 90 12.42 -16.62 -0.07
CA PRO A 90 10.98 -16.78 -0.18
C PRO A 90 10.25 -15.63 0.52
N PRO A 91 8.96 -15.40 0.22
CA PRO A 91 8.17 -14.44 0.95
C PRO A 91 8.17 -14.78 2.46
N PRO A 92 8.16 -13.77 3.34
CA PRO A 92 8.04 -13.96 4.78
C PRO A 92 6.85 -14.84 5.16
N GLY A 93 6.98 -15.55 6.28
CA GLY A 93 5.84 -16.25 6.86
C GLY A 93 4.80 -15.26 7.39
N GLU A 94 3.64 -15.75 7.80
CA GLU A 94 2.62 -14.93 8.47
C GLU A 94 2.58 -15.25 9.97
N LYS A 95 2.50 -14.21 10.79
CA LYS A 95 2.13 -14.28 12.20
C LYS A 95 0.72 -13.74 12.39
N TYR A 96 0.07 -14.21 13.46
CA TYR A 96 -1.30 -13.87 13.82
C TYR A 96 -1.34 -13.32 15.24
N GLY A 97 -2.33 -12.50 15.55
CA GLY A 97 -2.61 -12.01 16.89
C GLY A 97 -4.08 -11.62 17.03
N MET A 98 -4.62 -11.69 18.25
CA MET A 98 -6.04 -11.50 18.53
C MET A 98 -6.26 -10.55 19.69
N VAL A 99 -7.26 -9.69 19.56
CA VAL A 99 -7.67 -8.75 20.61
C VAL A 99 -9.19 -8.77 20.74
N PHE A 100 -9.68 -9.10 21.92
CA PHE A 100 -11.07 -8.80 22.31
C PHE A 100 -11.15 -7.35 22.76
N ASP A 101 -11.99 -6.57 22.08
CA ASP A 101 -12.48 -5.28 22.53
C ASP A 101 -13.73 -5.50 23.39
N ALA A 102 -13.56 -5.47 24.71
CA ALA A 102 -14.67 -5.61 25.66
C ALA A 102 -15.22 -4.24 26.05
N GLY A 103 -15.94 -3.63 25.11
CA GLY A 103 -16.65 -2.37 25.28
C GLY A 103 -17.82 -2.44 26.25
N SER A 104 -18.36 -1.26 26.62
CA SER A 104 -19.50 -1.15 27.55
C SER A 104 -20.82 -1.70 26.99
N SER A 105 -21.01 -1.65 25.67
CA SER A 105 -22.28 -2.02 25.03
C SER A 105 -22.23 -3.35 24.29
N HIS A 106 -21.05 -3.79 23.86
CA HIS A 106 -20.84 -5.03 23.12
C HIS A 106 -19.38 -5.50 23.30
N THR A 107 -19.06 -6.68 22.80
CA THR A 107 -17.68 -7.18 22.73
C THR A 107 -17.40 -7.70 21.32
N SER A 108 -16.22 -7.43 20.78
CA SER A 108 -15.83 -7.92 19.45
C SER A 108 -14.42 -8.51 19.49
N LEU A 109 -14.20 -9.59 18.74
CA LEU A 109 -12.90 -10.21 18.54
C LEU A 109 -12.31 -9.75 17.22
N PHE A 110 -11.13 -9.13 17.27
CA PHE A 110 -10.34 -8.78 16.09
C PHE A 110 -9.20 -9.77 15.92
N ILE A 111 -9.08 -10.33 14.72
CA ILE A 111 -7.95 -11.19 14.32
C ILE A 111 -7.08 -10.39 13.37
N TYR A 112 -5.80 -10.25 13.70
CA TYR A 112 -4.80 -9.56 12.91
C TYR A 112 -3.74 -10.52 12.40
N LYS A 113 -3.10 -10.16 11.29
CA LYS A 113 -1.94 -10.85 10.75
C LYS A 113 -0.87 -9.88 10.26
N TRP A 114 0.39 -10.31 10.26
CA TRP A 114 1.51 -9.55 9.72
C TRP A 114 2.62 -10.48 9.21
N PRO A 115 3.44 -10.02 8.23
CA PRO A 115 4.64 -10.73 7.81
C PRO A 115 5.63 -10.98 8.97
N THR A 116 6.39 -12.08 8.94
CA THR A 116 7.37 -12.41 10.00
C THR A 116 8.54 -11.43 10.08
N ASP A 117 8.87 -10.79 8.96
CA ASP A 117 9.80 -9.67 8.89
C ASP A 117 9.11 -8.37 9.31
N LYS A 118 9.91 -7.42 9.81
CA LYS A 118 9.39 -6.18 10.38
C LYS A 118 10.13 -4.97 9.85
N GLN A 119 9.41 -3.86 9.80
CA GLN A 119 9.96 -2.58 9.44
C GLN A 119 10.39 -1.87 10.72
N ASN A 120 11.71 -1.77 10.94
CA ASN A 120 12.28 -1.14 12.14
C ASN A 120 11.67 -1.66 13.45
N ASN A 121 11.53 -2.99 13.58
CA ASN A 121 10.92 -3.74 14.69
C ASN A 121 9.39 -3.69 14.81
N THR A 122 8.70 -2.83 14.06
CA THR A 122 7.23 -2.78 14.04
C THR A 122 6.70 -3.59 12.87
N GLY A 123 5.66 -4.40 13.10
CA GLY A 123 5.00 -5.17 12.06
C GLY A 123 4.15 -4.30 11.13
N VAL A 124 3.94 -4.76 9.90
CA VAL A 124 2.93 -4.22 8.99
C VAL A 124 1.69 -5.10 9.14
N VAL A 125 0.70 -4.60 9.88
CA VAL A 125 -0.43 -5.39 10.40
C VAL A 125 -1.68 -5.16 9.56
N SER A 126 -2.34 -6.24 9.17
CA SER A 126 -3.68 -6.19 8.56
C SER A 126 -4.71 -6.93 9.40
N GLN A 127 -5.97 -6.50 9.31
CA GLN A 127 -7.12 -7.20 9.87
C GLN A 127 -7.44 -8.41 8.99
N ALA A 128 -7.44 -9.60 9.60
CA ALA A 128 -7.80 -10.85 8.95
C ALA A 128 -9.29 -11.18 9.11
N HIS A 129 -9.89 -10.88 10.27
CA HIS A 129 -11.31 -11.14 10.56
C HIS A 129 -11.82 -10.33 11.76
N VAL A 130 -13.13 -10.14 11.83
CA VAL A 130 -13.84 -9.59 13.00
C VAL A 130 -15.03 -10.48 13.33
N CYS A 131 -15.22 -10.78 14.61
CA CYS A 131 -16.40 -11.47 15.12
C CYS A 131 -17.06 -10.65 16.24
N ASP A 132 -18.30 -10.22 16.02
CA ASP A 132 -19.10 -9.54 17.03
C ASP A 132 -19.74 -10.56 17.98
N VAL A 133 -19.41 -10.47 19.27
CA VAL A 133 -19.98 -11.33 20.30
C VAL A 133 -21.46 -11.00 20.48
N LYS A 134 -22.31 -12.03 20.45
CA LYS A 134 -23.74 -11.87 20.72
C LYS A 134 -23.97 -11.49 22.18
N GLY A 135 -24.74 -10.43 22.40
CA GLY A 135 -25.13 -9.96 23.72
C GLY A 135 -24.49 -8.61 24.09
N PRO A 136 -24.68 -8.16 25.35
CA PRO A 136 -24.10 -6.92 25.84
C PRO A 136 -22.59 -7.07 26.12
N GLY A 137 -21.95 -5.95 26.48
CA GLY A 137 -20.57 -5.95 26.98
C GLY A 137 -20.39 -6.77 28.25
N ILE A 138 -19.17 -7.23 28.52
CA ILE A 138 -18.90 -8.17 29.62
C ILE A 138 -19.28 -7.62 31.01
N SER A 139 -19.29 -6.30 31.20
CA SER A 139 -19.68 -5.66 32.46
C SER A 139 -21.16 -5.87 32.81
N SER A 140 -22.02 -6.12 31.82
CA SER A 140 -23.45 -6.36 32.02
C SER A 140 -23.76 -7.73 32.66
N TYR A 141 -22.76 -8.61 32.77
CA TYR A 141 -22.87 -9.90 33.43
C TYR A 141 -22.35 -9.86 34.87
N ALA A 142 -22.38 -8.70 35.54
CA ALA A 142 -21.95 -8.55 36.93
C ALA A 142 -22.63 -9.57 37.87
N GLU A 143 -23.92 -9.85 37.64
CA GLU A 143 -24.71 -10.82 38.41
C GLU A 143 -24.50 -12.28 37.96
N ASP A 144 -23.99 -12.52 36.75
CA ASP A 144 -23.67 -13.87 36.23
C ASP A 144 -22.33 -13.90 35.46
N PRO A 145 -21.18 -13.75 36.16
CA PRO A 145 -19.86 -13.71 35.51
C PRO A 145 -19.52 -14.90 34.59
N PRO A 146 -19.92 -16.15 34.88
CA PRO A 146 -19.74 -17.27 33.97
C PRO A 146 -20.39 -17.07 32.58
N ALA A 147 -21.52 -16.36 32.50
CA ALA A 147 -22.18 -16.08 31.23
C ALA A 147 -21.36 -15.13 30.33
N ALA A 148 -20.60 -14.18 30.90
CA ALA A 148 -19.65 -13.37 30.13
C ALA A 148 -18.57 -14.21 29.47
N ALA A 149 -18.12 -15.28 30.13
CA ALA A 149 -17.13 -16.18 29.56
C ALA A 149 -17.73 -17.05 28.45
N GLN A 150 -18.96 -17.52 28.67
CA GLN A 150 -19.70 -18.33 27.69
C GLN A 150 -20.01 -17.55 26.41
N SER A 151 -20.24 -16.24 26.49
CA SER A 151 -20.54 -15.42 25.31
C SER A 151 -19.37 -15.38 24.31
N LEU A 152 -18.12 -15.51 24.76
CA LEU A 152 -16.93 -15.43 23.90
C LEU A 152 -16.68 -16.69 23.05
N VAL A 153 -17.28 -17.83 23.41
CA VAL A 153 -16.98 -19.15 22.84
C VAL A 153 -17.16 -19.18 21.32
N ALA A 154 -18.25 -18.62 20.80
CA ALA A 154 -18.53 -18.63 19.36
C ALA A 154 -17.41 -17.95 18.54
N CYS A 155 -16.94 -16.78 18.99
CA CYS A 155 -15.86 -16.07 18.29
C CYS A 155 -14.49 -16.77 18.45
N LEU A 156 -14.24 -17.45 19.57
CA LEU A 156 -13.04 -18.26 19.74
C LEU A 156 -13.04 -19.50 18.82
N ASP A 157 -14.21 -20.11 18.60
CA ASP A 157 -14.38 -21.21 17.65
C ASP A 157 -14.17 -20.74 16.20
N GLU A 158 -14.64 -19.55 15.84
CA GLU A 158 -14.34 -18.93 14.54
C GLU A 158 -12.83 -18.68 14.36
N ALA A 159 -12.15 -18.17 15.39
CA ALA A 159 -10.71 -17.94 15.35
C ALA A 159 -9.91 -19.23 15.10
N MET A 160 -10.36 -20.35 15.66
CA MET A 160 -9.75 -21.68 15.41
C MET A 160 -9.86 -22.13 13.96
N ALA A 161 -10.92 -21.72 13.26
CA ALA A 161 -11.13 -22.03 11.85
C ALA A 161 -10.28 -21.14 10.93
N ILE A 162 -10.03 -19.89 11.34
CA ILE A 162 -9.31 -18.89 10.53
C ILE A 162 -7.80 -19.05 10.65
N ILE A 163 -7.28 -19.27 11.87
CA ILE A 163 -5.84 -19.31 12.12
C ILE A 163 -5.28 -20.72 11.82
N PRO A 164 -4.26 -20.85 10.96
CA PRO A 164 -3.66 -22.15 10.64
C PRO A 164 -3.16 -22.88 11.88
N SER A 165 -3.39 -24.20 11.98
CA SER A 165 -3.08 -25.00 13.18
C SER A 165 -1.63 -24.88 13.69
N GLN A 166 -0.68 -24.68 12.77
CA GLN A 166 0.74 -24.49 13.08
C GLN A 166 1.03 -23.13 13.76
N SER A 167 0.20 -22.11 13.52
CA SER A 167 0.35 -20.76 14.07
C SER A 167 -0.47 -20.52 15.34
N GLN A 168 -1.47 -21.37 15.62
CA GLN A 168 -2.39 -21.21 16.76
C GLN A 168 -1.64 -21.06 18.09
N ARG A 169 -0.65 -21.92 18.37
CA ARG A 169 0.09 -21.89 19.65
C ARG A 169 0.96 -20.65 19.86
N GLU A 170 1.32 -19.98 18.78
CA GLU A 170 2.15 -18.77 18.83
C GLU A 170 1.31 -17.49 18.83
N ALA A 171 0.11 -17.56 18.24
CA ALA A 171 -0.80 -16.42 18.11
C ALA A 171 -1.25 -15.91 19.49
N PRO A 172 -0.86 -14.68 19.89
CA PRO A 172 -1.24 -14.16 21.18
C PRO A 172 -2.70 -13.71 21.19
N VAL A 173 -3.40 -13.94 22.30
CA VAL A 173 -4.77 -13.47 22.55
C VAL A 173 -4.77 -12.55 23.75
N TYR A 174 -5.39 -11.39 23.60
CA TYR A 174 -5.61 -10.41 24.65
C TYR A 174 -7.10 -10.09 24.78
N LEU A 175 -7.53 -9.71 25.98
CA LEU A 175 -8.81 -9.04 26.19
C LEU A 175 -8.57 -7.71 26.89
N GLY A 176 -8.91 -6.61 26.23
CA GLY A 176 -8.92 -5.29 26.83
C GLY A 176 -10.35 -4.84 27.05
N ALA A 177 -10.71 -4.59 28.31
CA ALA A 177 -12.00 -4.02 28.66
C ALA A 177 -11.89 -2.52 28.89
N THR A 178 -12.89 -1.76 28.44
CA THR A 178 -12.84 -0.30 28.44
C THR A 178 -13.72 0.31 29.54
N ALA A 179 -14.37 1.45 29.29
CA ALA A 179 -15.10 2.22 30.30
C ALA A 179 -16.22 1.44 31.03
N GLY A 180 -16.87 0.46 30.41
CA GLY A 180 -17.90 -0.35 31.09
C GLY A 180 -17.34 -1.12 32.28
N MET A 181 -16.19 -1.75 32.12
CA MET A 181 -15.51 -2.43 33.22
C MET A 181 -14.80 -1.44 34.17
N ARG A 182 -14.39 -0.25 33.70
CA ARG A 182 -13.94 0.83 34.60
C ARG A 182 -15.06 1.23 35.58
N LEU A 183 -16.29 1.41 35.09
CA LEU A 183 -17.46 1.70 35.91
C LEU A 183 -17.77 0.56 36.88
N LEU A 184 -17.83 -0.70 36.40
CA LEU A 184 -18.05 -1.85 37.27
C LEU A 184 -16.95 -2.00 38.33
N SER A 185 -15.70 -1.69 38.00
CA SER A 185 -14.60 -1.71 38.95
C SER A 185 -14.71 -0.62 40.01
N LEU A 186 -15.29 0.54 39.70
CA LEU A 186 -15.57 1.59 40.68
C LEU A 186 -16.72 1.22 41.60
N GLU A 187 -17.74 0.54 41.06
CA GLU A 187 -18.91 0.08 41.81
C GLU A 187 -18.59 -1.13 42.70
N ASN A 188 -17.98 -2.16 42.13
CA ASN A 188 -17.63 -3.40 42.81
C ASN A 188 -16.38 -4.05 42.19
N PRO A 189 -15.18 -3.73 42.73
CA PRO A 189 -13.92 -4.31 42.26
C PRO A 189 -13.90 -5.84 42.27
N THR A 190 -14.52 -6.47 43.26
CA THR A 190 -14.52 -7.94 43.41
C THR A 190 -15.31 -8.61 42.28
N THR A 191 -16.46 -8.03 41.92
CA THR A 191 -17.27 -8.52 40.81
C THR A 191 -16.57 -8.31 39.47
N SER A 192 -15.96 -7.14 39.28
CA SER A 192 -15.13 -6.85 38.11
C SER A 192 -14.02 -7.89 37.91
N ASP A 193 -13.25 -8.18 38.97
CA ASP A 193 -12.20 -9.21 38.96
C ASP A 193 -12.75 -10.61 38.68
N LYS A 194 -13.95 -10.92 39.18
CA LYS A 194 -14.60 -12.20 38.94
C LYS A 194 -14.99 -12.37 37.46
N VAL A 195 -15.52 -11.33 36.82
CA VAL A 195 -15.79 -11.32 35.37
C VAL A 195 -14.51 -11.55 34.58
N LEU A 196 -13.44 -10.80 34.86
CA LEU A 196 -12.14 -10.95 34.18
C LEU A 196 -11.54 -12.36 34.37
N ARG A 197 -11.73 -12.96 35.54
CA ARG A 197 -11.25 -14.31 35.84
C ARG A 197 -12.00 -15.38 35.04
N GLU A 198 -13.33 -15.29 34.94
CA GLU A 198 -14.12 -16.27 34.19
C GLU A 198 -13.83 -16.17 32.68
N VAL A 199 -13.73 -14.97 32.09
CA VAL A 199 -13.35 -14.84 30.68
C VAL A 199 -11.93 -15.37 30.43
N SER A 200 -10.99 -15.08 31.33
CA SER A 200 -9.61 -15.60 31.26
C SER A 200 -9.57 -17.13 31.25
N LYS A 201 -10.40 -17.76 32.08
CA LYS A 201 -10.51 -19.22 32.18
C LYS A 201 -11.02 -19.85 30.89
N VAL A 202 -11.99 -19.23 30.20
CA VAL A 202 -12.50 -19.74 28.92
C VAL A 202 -11.47 -19.55 27.80
N ILE A 203 -10.86 -18.37 27.67
CA ILE A 203 -9.86 -18.11 26.63
C ILE A 203 -8.65 -19.06 26.78
N SER A 204 -8.21 -19.31 28.01
CA SER A 204 -7.07 -20.21 28.30
C SER A 204 -7.31 -21.69 27.94
N ARG A 205 -8.54 -22.10 27.62
CA ARG A 205 -8.84 -23.47 27.16
C ARG A 205 -8.52 -23.67 25.68
N TYR A 206 -8.43 -22.58 24.92
CA TYR A 206 -8.07 -22.63 23.50
C TYR A 206 -6.56 -22.75 23.34
N PRO A 207 -6.06 -23.33 22.24
CA PRO A 207 -4.63 -23.58 22.03
C PRO A 207 -3.82 -22.31 21.71
N PHE A 208 -4.40 -21.13 21.88
CA PHE A 208 -3.76 -19.86 21.63
C PHE A 208 -2.86 -19.40 22.79
N ASN A 209 -1.93 -18.49 22.51
CA ASN A 209 -1.06 -17.92 23.52
C ASN A 209 -1.80 -16.82 24.30
N PHE A 210 -2.61 -17.18 25.29
CA PHE A 210 -3.34 -16.20 26.09
C PHE A 210 -2.39 -15.36 26.94
N ARG A 211 -2.43 -14.03 26.74
CA ARG A 211 -1.53 -13.06 27.39
C ARG A 211 -2.20 -12.25 28.49
N GLY A 212 -3.50 -12.41 28.69
CA GLY A 212 -4.24 -11.83 29.80
C GLY A 212 -5.50 -11.07 29.38
N ALA A 213 -6.39 -10.92 30.36
CA ALA A 213 -7.57 -10.06 30.30
C ALA A 213 -7.40 -8.93 31.33
N ARG A 214 -7.55 -7.67 30.93
CA ARG A 214 -7.40 -6.51 31.81
C ARG A 214 -8.31 -5.37 31.43
N ILE A 215 -8.51 -4.45 32.37
CA ILE A 215 -9.12 -3.14 32.09
C ILE A 215 -8.01 -2.22 31.58
N ILE A 216 -8.19 -1.62 30.40
CA ILE A 216 -7.23 -0.65 29.86
C ILE A 216 -7.50 0.74 30.42
N SER A 217 -6.45 1.56 30.54
CA SER A 217 -6.65 2.96 30.95
C SER A 217 -7.33 3.75 29.83
N GLY A 218 -7.93 4.88 30.19
CA GLY A 218 -8.53 5.76 29.20
C GLY A 218 -7.50 6.38 28.23
N GLN A 219 -6.31 6.70 28.74
CA GLN A 219 -5.19 7.20 27.94
C GLN A 219 -4.70 6.15 26.94
N GLU A 220 -4.64 4.86 27.36
CA GLU A 220 -4.31 3.75 26.46
C GLU A 220 -5.35 3.62 25.34
N GLU A 221 -6.64 3.62 25.66
CA GLU A 221 -7.74 3.56 24.69
C GLU A 221 -7.61 4.68 23.65
N GLY A 222 -7.42 5.93 24.10
CA GLY A 222 -7.25 7.09 23.23
C GLY A 222 -5.95 7.06 22.42
N ALA A 223 -4.83 6.65 23.00
CA ALA A 223 -3.54 6.60 22.31
C ALA A 223 -3.51 5.51 21.25
N TYR A 224 -4.05 4.32 21.55
CA TYR A 224 -4.11 3.25 20.57
C TYR A 224 -5.11 3.55 19.44
N GLY A 225 -6.24 4.22 19.73
CA GLY A 225 -7.13 4.74 18.68
C GLY A 225 -6.42 5.72 17.74
N TRP A 226 -5.59 6.60 18.30
CA TRP A 226 -4.75 7.52 17.53
C TRP A 226 -3.70 6.81 16.65
N ILE A 227 -3.06 5.77 17.17
CA ILE A 227 -2.13 4.93 16.40
C ILE A 227 -2.88 4.26 15.24
N THR A 228 -4.08 3.71 15.47
CA THR A 228 -4.88 3.07 14.42
C THR A 228 -5.19 4.02 13.27
N ILE A 229 -5.66 5.24 13.55
CA ILE A 229 -6.00 6.22 12.51
C ILE A 229 -4.76 6.57 11.68
N ASN A 230 -3.67 6.95 12.34
CA ASN A 230 -2.44 7.37 11.66
C ASN A 230 -1.76 6.21 10.92
N TYR A 231 -1.96 4.97 11.37
CA TYR A 231 -1.51 3.79 10.63
C TYR A 231 -2.37 3.56 9.38
N LEU A 232 -3.69 3.51 9.51
CA LEU A 232 -4.61 3.23 8.40
C LEU A 232 -4.61 4.31 7.30
N LEU A 233 -4.23 5.53 7.67
CA LEU A 233 -4.04 6.67 6.77
C LEU A 233 -2.61 6.82 6.24
N GLU A 234 -1.76 5.81 6.44
CA GLU A 234 -0.38 5.74 5.94
C GLU A 234 0.53 6.89 6.45
N SER A 235 0.14 7.56 7.54
CA SER A 235 0.91 8.69 8.11
C SER A 235 2.24 8.25 8.73
N PHE A 236 2.33 7.00 9.18
CA PHE A 236 3.60 6.44 9.69
C PHE A 236 4.48 5.88 8.59
N MET A 237 3.87 5.11 7.67
CA MET A 237 4.54 4.48 6.54
C MET A 237 3.56 4.27 5.39
N LYS A 238 4.09 4.36 4.18
CA LYS A 238 3.42 4.04 2.91
C LYS A 238 4.31 3.11 2.11
N TYR A 239 3.72 2.22 1.32
CA TYR A 239 4.50 1.41 0.39
C TYR A 239 4.83 2.23 -0.86
N SER A 240 6.10 2.42 -1.15
CA SER A 240 6.55 3.13 -2.34
C SER A 240 6.46 2.25 -3.58
N PHE A 241 6.32 2.89 -4.74
CA PHE A 241 6.42 2.21 -6.03
C PHE A 241 7.83 1.68 -6.33
N SER A 242 8.84 2.02 -5.52
CA SER A 242 10.15 1.37 -5.52
C SER A 242 10.18 0.01 -4.79
N GLY A 243 9.04 -0.46 -4.28
CA GLY A 243 8.87 -1.77 -3.68
C GLY A 243 9.33 -1.85 -2.22
N ARG A 244 9.22 -0.75 -1.46
CA ARG A 244 9.66 -0.69 -0.06
C ARG A 244 8.66 0.08 0.78
N TRP A 245 8.55 -0.28 2.05
CA TRP A 245 7.88 0.58 3.04
C TRP A 245 8.78 1.78 3.33
N VAL A 246 8.25 2.97 3.15
CA VAL A 246 8.96 4.24 3.40
C VAL A 246 8.13 5.11 4.33
N ARG A 247 8.81 5.98 5.07
CA ARG A 247 8.15 7.06 5.80
C ARG A 247 7.79 8.16 4.78
N PRO A 248 6.54 8.67 4.77
CA PRO A 248 6.19 9.81 3.93
C PRO A 248 7.06 11.03 4.27
N THR A 249 7.53 11.76 3.25
CA THR A 249 8.34 12.98 3.43
C THR A 249 7.53 14.11 4.06
N VAL A 250 6.25 14.19 3.73
CA VAL A 250 5.25 15.06 4.36
C VAL A 250 4.13 14.16 4.89
N SER A 251 4.16 13.86 6.19
CA SER A 251 3.11 13.06 6.84
C SER A 251 2.12 13.98 7.56
N ASN A 252 0.89 14.05 7.06
CA ASN A 252 -0.21 14.59 7.86
C ASN A 252 -0.45 13.64 9.04
N ILE A 253 -0.06 14.06 10.23
CA ILE A 253 -0.39 13.36 11.46
C ILE A 253 -1.74 13.89 11.94
N TYR A 254 -2.69 13.00 12.17
CA TYR A 254 -4.07 13.33 12.47
C TYR A 254 -4.39 13.16 13.95
N GLY A 255 -5.31 13.98 14.46
CA GLY A 255 -5.95 13.76 15.75
C GLY A 255 -7.03 12.67 15.69
N ALA A 256 -7.39 12.12 16.84
CA ALA A 256 -8.38 11.06 17.00
C ALA A 256 -9.41 11.46 18.05
N LEU A 257 -10.69 11.30 17.72
CA LEU A 257 -11.84 11.54 18.59
C LEU A 257 -12.68 10.26 18.66
N ASP A 258 -12.75 9.64 19.83
CA ASP A 258 -13.53 8.41 20.05
C ASP A 258 -14.69 8.70 21.00
N LEU A 259 -15.91 8.35 20.60
CA LEU A 259 -17.09 8.43 21.47
C LEU A 259 -17.66 7.03 21.68
N GLY A 260 -17.38 6.46 22.86
CA GLY A 260 -17.97 5.21 23.32
C GLY A 260 -19.26 5.43 24.11
N GLY A 261 -19.84 4.34 24.62
CA GLY A 261 -21.05 4.40 25.45
C GLY A 261 -20.85 4.98 26.85
N ALA A 262 -19.65 4.83 27.43
CA ALA A 262 -19.36 5.22 28.82
C ALA A 262 -18.19 6.21 29.00
N SER A 263 -17.38 6.45 27.98
CA SER A 263 -16.34 7.48 27.96
C SER A 263 -16.20 8.09 26.56
N THR A 264 -15.50 9.21 26.46
CA THR A 264 -15.05 9.82 25.20
C THR A 264 -13.56 10.16 25.29
N GLN A 265 -12.83 10.09 24.18
CA GLN A 265 -11.38 10.33 24.13
C GLN A 265 -11.03 11.39 23.08
N ILE A 266 -9.96 12.13 23.35
CA ILE A 266 -9.31 13.05 22.42
C ILE A 266 -7.80 12.83 22.48
N SER A 267 -7.18 12.63 21.31
CA SER A 267 -5.74 12.37 21.20
C SER A 267 -5.14 13.10 20.00
N PHE A 268 -4.04 13.83 20.16
CA PHE A 268 -3.35 14.52 19.06
C PHE A 268 -1.91 14.95 19.45
N ILE A 269 -1.12 15.36 18.45
CA ILE A 269 0.19 16.01 18.69
C ILE A 269 -0.05 17.53 18.79
N PRO A 270 0.11 18.14 19.99
CA PRO A 270 0.02 19.59 20.12
C PRO A 270 1.21 20.32 19.48
N LYS A 271 1.05 21.62 19.20
CA LYS A 271 2.12 22.48 18.68
C LYS A 271 3.26 22.66 19.69
N GLU A 272 2.91 22.78 20.96
CA GLU A 272 3.84 22.90 22.08
C GLU A 272 3.89 21.59 22.86
N ALA A 273 4.93 21.39 23.68
CA ALA A 273 5.03 20.17 24.49
C ALA A 273 3.86 20.06 25.48
N VAL A 274 3.40 18.82 25.72
CA VAL A 274 2.35 18.54 26.71
C VAL A 274 2.84 18.94 28.10
N GLU A 275 2.14 19.87 28.75
CA GLU A 275 2.53 20.40 30.06
C GLU A 275 2.23 19.41 31.20
N ASP A 276 1.05 18.76 31.16
CA ASP A 276 0.68 17.71 32.12
C ASP A 276 1.21 16.34 31.66
N ILE A 277 2.16 15.81 32.42
CA ILE A 277 2.78 14.51 32.15
C ILE A 277 1.77 13.34 32.21
N ASN A 278 0.67 13.48 32.95
CA ASN A 278 -0.35 12.43 33.06
C ASN A 278 -1.23 12.34 31.81
N GLU A 279 -1.28 13.42 31.02
CA GLU A 279 -1.99 13.50 29.74
C GLU A 279 -1.07 13.26 28.54
N LYS A 280 0.20 12.93 28.81
CA LYS A 280 1.20 12.61 27.80
C LYS A 280 1.28 11.11 27.58
N SER A 281 1.32 10.67 26.32
CA SER A 281 1.63 9.28 25.95
C SER A 281 2.80 9.20 24.99
N ASP A 282 3.79 8.38 25.34
CA ASP A 282 5.02 8.18 24.58
C ASP A 282 5.12 6.74 24.04
N PHE A 283 5.41 6.60 22.76
CA PHE A 283 5.63 5.28 22.12
C PHE A 283 6.56 5.40 20.92
N LYS A 284 7.06 4.24 20.44
CA LYS A 284 7.95 4.16 19.29
C LYS A 284 7.35 3.27 18.22
N LEU A 285 7.15 3.80 17.02
CA LEU A 285 6.60 3.07 15.88
C LEU A 285 7.53 3.23 14.68
N TYR A 286 7.85 2.13 14.02
CA TYR A 286 8.71 2.08 12.83
C TYR A 286 10.07 2.78 13.02
N GLY A 287 10.60 2.73 14.24
CA GLY A 287 11.88 3.39 14.59
C GLY A 287 11.75 4.82 15.09
N PHE A 288 10.57 5.45 15.02
CA PHE A 288 10.36 6.86 15.35
C PHE A 288 9.62 7.03 16.68
N PRO A 289 10.08 7.92 17.57
CA PRO A 289 9.37 8.25 18.80
C PRO A 289 8.22 9.22 18.52
N TYR A 290 7.12 9.03 19.23
CA TYR A 290 5.95 9.90 19.22
C TYR A 290 5.57 10.26 20.64
N SER A 291 5.21 11.53 20.84
CA SER A 291 4.69 12.08 22.10
C SER A 291 3.38 12.78 21.78
N ILE A 292 2.27 12.29 22.34
CA ILE A 292 0.93 12.82 22.08
C ILE A 292 0.27 13.31 23.37
N TYR A 293 -0.64 14.26 23.24
CA TYR A 293 -1.67 14.52 24.24
C TYR A 293 -2.77 13.46 24.08
N THR A 294 -3.27 12.91 25.17
CA THR A 294 -4.43 12.01 25.19
C THR A 294 -5.17 12.15 26.50
N HIS A 295 -6.50 12.27 26.44
CA HIS A 295 -7.35 12.27 27.64
C HIS A 295 -8.62 11.44 27.42
N SER A 296 -9.17 10.88 28.50
CA SER A 296 -10.40 10.10 28.50
C SER A 296 -11.36 10.60 29.56
N PHE A 297 -12.48 11.17 29.12
CA PHE A 297 -13.55 11.64 30.00
C PHE A 297 -14.50 10.47 30.30
N LEU A 298 -14.26 9.79 31.42
CA LEU A 298 -15.18 8.76 31.95
C LEU A 298 -16.53 9.40 32.30
N CYS A 299 -17.63 8.67 32.13
CA CYS A 299 -19.02 9.15 32.25
C CYS A 299 -19.52 10.08 31.15
N TYR A 300 -18.64 10.56 30.26
CA TYR A 300 -18.99 11.38 29.10
C TYR A 300 -19.07 10.57 27.79
N GLY A 301 -19.18 9.24 27.89
CA GLY A 301 -19.66 8.45 26.77
C GLY A 301 -21.15 8.69 26.55
N GLN A 302 -21.61 8.45 25.32
CA GLN A 302 -22.95 8.80 24.86
C GLN A 302 -24.06 8.34 25.83
N ASN A 303 -24.07 7.06 26.22
CA ASN A 303 -25.14 6.51 27.06
C ASN A 303 -25.12 7.11 28.48
N GLN A 304 -23.93 7.28 29.05
CA GLN A 304 -23.79 7.87 30.39
C GLN A 304 -24.10 9.37 30.40
N ALA A 305 -23.70 10.10 29.36
CA ALA A 305 -24.04 11.52 29.19
C ALA A 305 -25.55 11.73 29.05
N LEU A 306 -26.26 10.89 28.30
CA LEU A 306 -27.72 10.94 28.23
C LEU A 306 -28.38 10.60 29.56
N LYS A 307 -27.83 9.65 30.33
CA LYS A 307 -28.34 9.36 31.69
C LYS A 307 -28.13 10.56 32.62
N GLN A 308 -26.96 11.20 32.59
CA GLN A 308 -26.70 12.44 33.33
C GLN A 308 -27.65 13.57 32.92
N MET A 309 -27.91 13.75 31.62
CA MET A 309 -28.87 14.72 31.09
C MET A 309 -30.28 14.47 31.64
N LEU A 310 -30.74 13.21 31.69
CA LEU A 310 -32.03 12.86 32.28
C LEU A 310 -32.05 13.17 33.79
N VAL A 311 -30.99 12.85 34.53
CA VAL A 311 -30.86 13.22 35.96
C VAL A 311 -30.97 14.73 36.15
N LYS A 312 -30.31 15.54 35.31
CA LYS A 312 -30.43 17.01 35.35
C LYS A 312 -31.85 17.48 35.05
N ALA A 313 -32.56 16.84 34.12
CA ALA A 313 -33.92 17.20 33.77
C ALA A 313 -34.93 16.93 34.90
N VAL A 314 -34.75 15.83 35.64
CA VAL A 314 -35.68 15.44 36.72
C VAL A 314 -35.35 16.08 38.06
N THR A 315 -34.10 16.50 38.27
CA THR A 315 -33.65 17.11 39.54
C THR A 315 -34.42 18.41 39.79
N GLY A 316 -35.09 18.48 40.95
CA GLY A 316 -35.87 19.66 41.36
C GLY A 316 -37.26 19.78 40.72
N GLN A 317 -37.71 18.78 39.96
CA GLN A 317 -39.07 18.73 39.41
C GLN A 317 -40.05 17.99 40.34
N ASP A 318 -41.36 18.28 40.21
CA ASP A 318 -42.41 17.47 40.83
C ASP A 318 -42.63 16.19 40.02
N LEU A 319 -42.06 15.08 40.50
CA LEU A 319 -42.09 13.77 39.82
C LEU A 319 -43.49 13.14 39.73
N LYS A 320 -44.52 13.76 40.34
CA LYS A 320 -45.92 13.36 40.15
C LYS A 320 -46.48 13.85 38.82
N GLN A 321 -45.85 14.85 38.20
CA GLN A 321 -46.22 15.38 36.89
C GLN A 321 -45.29 14.83 35.80
N PRO A 322 -45.76 14.72 34.55
CA PRO A 322 -44.89 14.35 33.45
C PRO A 322 -43.75 15.37 33.28
N VAL A 323 -42.50 14.90 33.23
CA VAL A 323 -41.32 15.73 33.06
C VAL A 323 -41.03 15.95 31.58
N ASN A 324 -40.95 17.21 31.17
CA ASN A 324 -40.63 17.58 29.80
C ASN A 324 -39.14 17.41 29.50
N ILE A 325 -38.82 16.58 28.51
CA ILE A 325 -37.47 16.33 28.03
C ILE A 325 -37.29 16.99 26.66
N PRO A 326 -36.64 18.17 26.58
CA PRO A 326 -36.52 18.92 25.33
C PRO A 326 -35.72 18.18 24.25
N CYS A 327 -34.85 17.26 24.68
CA CYS A 327 -34.02 16.45 23.80
C CYS A 327 -34.73 15.25 23.16
N TYR A 328 -35.96 14.93 23.60
CA TYR A 328 -36.75 13.86 23.00
C TYR A 328 -37.79 14.41 22.03
N PRO A 329 -38.11 13.68 20.95
CA PRO A 329 -39.03 14.16 19.91
C PRO A 329 -40.40 14.54 20.46
N ASN A 330 -41.06 15.51 19.82
CA ASN A 330 -42.38 15.94 20.24
C ASN A 330 -43.38 14.77 20.17
N GLY A 331 -44.18 14.61 21.23
CA GLY A 331 -45.14 13.50 21.34
C GLY A 331 -44.56 12.15 21.77
N TYR A 332 -43.24 12.05 22.02
CA TYR A 332 -42.67 10.87 22.68
C TYR A 332 -43.12 10.81 24.14
N THR A 333 -43.57 9.65 24.62
CA THR A 333 -43.93 9.44 26.03
C THR A 333 -43.39 8.11 26.53
N ALA A 334 -42.81 8.09 27.73
CA ALA A 334 -42.36 6.86 28.38
C ALA A 334 -42.48 6.94 29.89
N THR A 335 -42.49 5.78 30.54
CA THR A 335 -42.40 5.66 32.00
C THR A 335 -41.09 4.96 32.34
N VAL A 336 -40.28 5.59 33.20
CA VAL A 336 -38.93 5.12 33.54
C VAL A 336 -38.85 4.86 35.04
N PRO A 337 -38.27 3.74 35.51
CA PRO A 337 -38.00 3.53 36.94
C PRO A 337 -36.98 4.55 37.44
N LEU A 338 -37.28 5.25 38.54
CA LEU A 338 -36.40 6.28 39.09
C LEU A 338 -35.03 5.71 39.46
N GLU A 339 -35.00 4.49 40.00
CA GLU A 339 -33.77 3.77 40.35
C GLU A 339 -32.82 3.58 39.16
N SER A 340 -33.35 3.36 37.95
CA SER A 340 -32.54 3.14 36.74
C SER A 340 -31.81 4.40 36.25
N LEU A 341 -32.17 5.58 36.76
CA LEU A 341 -31.44 6.82 36.50
C LEU A 341 -30.21 6.98 37.41
N TYR A 342 -30.15 6.23 38.51
CA TYR A 342 -29.12 6.36 39.55
C TYR A 342 -28.32 5.07 39.78
N ASP A 343 -28.56 4.03 38.99
CA ASP A 343 -27.89 2.71 39.01
C ASP A 343 -26.45 2.71 38.44
N SER A 344 -25.92 3.88 38.06
CA SER A 344 -24.58 4.04 37.50
C SER A 344 -23.71 4.90 38.43
N PRO A 345 -22.41 4.59 38.60
CA PRO A 345 -21.47 5.46 39.32
C PRO A 345 -21.46 6.91 38.81
N CYS A 346 -21.81 7.13 37.54
CA CYS A 346 -21.87 8.45 36.91
C CYS A 346 -23.01 9.34 37.43
N THR A 347 -24.01 8.75 38.10
CA THR A 347 -25.23 9.42 38.53
C THR A 347 -25.61 9.13 39.97
N ALA A 348 -25.08 8.06 40.57
CA ALA A 348 -25.42 7.60 41.91
C ALA A 348 -25.27 8.68 43.00
N ALA A 349 -24.29 9.58 42.88
CA ALA A 349 -24.08 10.68 43.81
C ALA A 349 -25.25 11.68 43.85
N ASN A 350 -26.11 11.70 42.83
CA ASN A 350 -27.28 12.57 42.72
C ASN A 350 -28.58 11.89 43.17
N ALA A 351 -28.53 10.66 43.70
CA ALA A 351 -29.71 9.91 44.11
C ALA A 351 -30.47 10.62 45.26
N PRO A 352 -31.80 10.76 45.17
CA PRO A 352 -32.60 11.34 46.25
C PRO A 352 -32.64 10.42 47.48
N SER A 353 -32.78 10.99 48.68
CA SER A 353 -32.77 10.25 49.95
C SER A 353 -33.95 9.28 50.14
N THR A 354 -34.95 9.32 49.26
CA THR A 354 -36.15 8.46 49.27
C THR A 354 -36.32 7.75 47.92
N SER A 355 -35.28 7.04 47.48
CA SER A 355 -35.34 6.18 46.29
C SER A 355 -36.10 4.90 46.59
N GLY A 356 -37.44 4.97 46.61
CA GLY A 356 -38.31 3.80 46.48
C GLY A 356 -38.47 3.40 45.01
N SER A 357 -39.28 2.36 44.76
CA SER A 357 -39.67 1.85 43.43
C SER A 357 -40.59 2.80 42.64
N ALA A 358 -40.30 4.11 42.68
CA ALA A 358 -41.08 5.15 42.02
C ALA A 358 -40.83 5.13 40.50
N GLN A 359 -41.89 5.37 39.74
CA GLN A 359 -41.81 5.52 38.28
C GLN A 359 -42.08 6.97 37.90
N ILE A 360 -41.34 7.47 36.91
CA ILE A 360 -41.48 8.83 36.40
C ILE A 360 -42.04 8.81 34.97
N ALA A 361 -43.04 9.63 34.70
CA ALA A 361 -43.53 9.87 33.35
C ALA A 361 -42.67 10.96 32.69
N ILE A 362 -42.17 10.69 31.49
CA ILE A 362 -41.39 11.65 30.69
C ILE A 362 -42.07 11.90 29.35
N VAL A 363 -42.01 13.14 28.88
CA VAL A 363 -42.62 13.59 27.62
C VAL A 363 -41.61 14.38 26.81
N GLY A 364 -41.44 14.03 25.54
CA GLY A 364 -40.56 14.74 24.61
C GLY A 364 -41.22 16.00 24.05
N THR A 365 -40.44 17.07 23.89
CA THR A 365 -40.92 18.36 23.36
C THR A 365 -40.18 18.85 22.11
N GLY A 366 -39.10 18.18 21.68
CA GLY A 366 -38.39 18.49 20.43
C GLY A 366 -37.74 19.87 20.33
N ASP A 367 -37.38 20.50 21.46
CA ASP A 367 -36.80 21.86 21.48
C ASP A 367 -35.28 21.78 21.49
N SER A 368 -34.66 21.90 20.31
CA SER A 368 -33.20 21.75 20.13
C SER A 368 -32.40 22.76 20.97
N ALA A 369 -32.85 24.02 21.07
CA ALA A 369 -32.13 25.04 21.83
C ALA A 369 -32.16 24.76 23.34
N LYS A 370 -33.32 24.36 23.88
CA LYS A 370 -33.43 23.93 25.28
C LYS A 370 -32.69 22.61 25.51
N CYS A 371 -32.70 21.71 24.54
CA CYS A 371 -31.93 20.47 24.61
C CYS A 371 -30.43 20.76 24.74
N ARG A 372 -29.91 21.64 23.88
CA ARG A 372 -28.53 22.10 23.93
C ARG A 372 -28.17 22.69 25.29
N ALA A 373 -29.03 23.55 25.84
CA ALA A 373 -28.82 24.14 27.17
C ALA A 373 -28.81 23.08 28.29
N LEU A 374 -29.74 22.11 28.24
CA LEU A 374 -29.80 21.01 29.18
C LEU A 374 -28.55 20.13 29.11
N ILE A 375 -28.08 19.80 27.91
CA ILE A 375 -26.84 19.05 27.71
C ILE A 375 -25.64 19.81 28.25
N LYS A 376 -25.51 21.12 27.96
CA LYS A 376 -24.41 21.94 28.50
C LYS A 376 -24.37 21.95 30.03
N SER A 377 -25.50 21.71 30.71
CA SER A 377 -25.58 21.67 32.18
C SER A 377 -24.93 20.44 32.83
N ILE A 378 -24.57 19.40 32.05
CA ILE A 378 -23.84 18.25 32.57
C ILE A 378 -22.33 18.51 32.67
N PHE A 379 -21.80 19.52 31.96
CA PHE A 379 -20.39 19.90 31.96
C PHE A 379 -20.11 21.02 32.97
N ASN A 380 -18.99 20.97 33.69
CA ASN A 380 -18.53 22.09 34.53
C ASN A 380 -17.51 22.96 33.78
N PHE A 381 -17.99 23.84 32.90
CA PHE A 381 -17.13 24.81 32.21
C PHE A 381 -16.54 25.87 33.15
N SER A 382 -17.21 26.17 34.27
CA SER A 382 -16.73 27.17 35.23
C SER A 382 -15.40 26.78 35.89
N ALA A 383 -15.09 25.49 36.01
CA ALA A 383 -13.81 25.02 36.52
C ALA A 383 -12.60 25.45 35.67
N CYS A 384 -12.81 25.79 34.39
CA CYS A 384 -11.79 26.25 33.45
C CYS A 384 -11.72 27.79 33.31
N SER A 385 -12.46 28.55 34.13
CA SER A 385 -12.59 30.00 33.93
C SER A 385 -11.24 30.72 33.99
N GLY A 386 -10.83 31.33 32.87
CA GLY A 386 -9.57 32.07 32.74
C GLY A 386 -8.36 31.25 32.27
N GLN A 387 -8.53 29.95 31.96
CA GLN A 387 -7.47 29.10 31.42
C GLN A 387 -7.70 28.82 29.93
N ALA A 388 -6.74 29.23 29.09
CA ALA A 388 -6.79 28.94 27.66
C ALA A 388 -6.59 27.45 27.34
N SER A 389 -5.74 26.76 28.11
CA SER A 389 -5.41 25.34 27.96
C SER A 389 -6.27 24.45 28.87
N CYS A 390 -7.60 24.55 28.74
CA CYS A 390 -8.55 23.77 29.53
C CYS A 390 -9.78 23.42 28.69
N SER A 391 -10.28 22.20 28.87
CA SER A 391 -11.49 21.71 28.20
C SER A 391 -12.74 22.04 29.03
N PHE A 392 -13.05 21.17 30.00
CA PHE A 392 -14.09 21.29 31.02
C PHE A 392 -13.70 20.49 32.27
N ASP A 393 -14.44 20.62 33.37
CA ASP A 393 -14.17 19.96 34.67
C ASP A 393 -12.77 20.25 35.25
N GLY A 394 -12.10 21.31 34.79
CA GLY A 394 -10.74 21.68 35.20
C GLY A 394 -9.66 20.82 34.54
N VAL A 395 -9.99 20.08 33.48
CA VAL A 395 -9.05 19.19 32.78
C VAL A 395 -8.23 19.97 31.75
N TYR A 396 -6.91 19.86 31.88
CA TYR A 396 -5.94 20.41 30.93
C TYR A 396 -6.18 19.87 29.52
N GLN A 397 -6.21 20.76 28.54
CA GLN A 397 -6.23 20.43 27.12
C GLN A 397 -5.46 21.49 26.34
N PRO A 398 -4.43 21.14 25.55
CA PRO A 398 -3.78 22.09 24.68
C PRO A 398 -4.73 22.53 23.53
N PRO A 399 -4.45 23.67 22.85
CA PRO A 399 -5.23 24.09 21.69
C PRO A 399 -5.26 23.01 20.60
N VAL A 400 -6.45 22.71 20.08
CA VAL A 400 -6.63 21.75 18.98
C VAL A 400 -5.99 22.30 17.71
N ILE A 401 -5.18 21.48 17.04
CA ILE A 401 -4.46 21.83 15.82
C ILE A 401 -4.44 20.64 14.86
N GLY A 402 -4.52 20.94 13.56
CA GLY A 402 -4.52 19.93 12.51
C GLY A 402 -5.89 19.30 12.27
N ASN A 403 -5.88 18.23 11.48
CA ASN A 403 -7.07 17.49 11.08
C ASN A 403 -7.35 16.35 12.06
N PHE A 404 -8.63 16.12 12.38
CA PHE A 404 -9.09 15.11 13.33
C PHE A 404 -10.03 14.13 12.65
N PHE A 405 -9.95 12.86 13.06
CA PHE A 405 -10.92 11.85 12.68
C PHE A 405 -11.78 11.47 13.87
N ALA A 406 -13.09 11.60 13.70
CA ALA A 406 -14.10 11.25 14.69
C ALA A 406 -14.81 9.95 14.31
N PHE A 407 -14.73 8.95 15.18
CA PHE A 407 -15.25 7.60 14.92
C PHE A 407 -16.17 7.13 16.05
N SER A 408 -16.58 5.86 16.00
CA SER A 408 -17.56 5.29 16.92
C SER A 408 -18.89 6.08 16.91
N ALA A 409 -19.45 6.45 18.06
CA ALA A 409 -20.75 7.11 18.13
C ALA A 409 -20.77 8.52 17.50
N PHE A 410 -19.62 9.18 17.33
CA PHE A 410 -19.54 10.40 16.52
C PHE A 410 -20.02 10.11 15.10
N PHE A 411 -19.44 9.09 14.46
CA PHE A 411 -19.80 8.68 13.10
C PHE A 411 -21.26 8.23 13.03
N TYR A 412 -21.70 7.27 13.87
CA TYR A 412 -23.05 6.71 13.73
C TYR A 412 -24.17 7.75 13.93
N THR A 413 -23.95 8.75 14.78
CA THR A 413 -24.90 9.86 14.98
C THR A 413 -24.95 10.75 13.74
N PHE A 414 -23.80 11.14 13.21
CA PHE A 414 -23.72 12.04 12.06
C PHE A 414 -24.11 11.35 10.75
N ASP A 415 -23.82 10.07 10.60
CA ASP A 415 -24.20 9.25 9.45
C ASP A 415 -25.73 9.16 9.33
N PHE A 416 -26.42 8.87 10.44
CA PHE A 416 -27.89 8.87 10.49
C PHE A 416 -28.50 10.23 10.08
N LEU A 417 -27.87 11.32 10.49
CA LEU A 417 -28.30 12.69 10.16
C LEU A 417 -27.81 13.16 8.78
N ASN A 418 -27.07 12.33 8.04
CA ASN A 418 -26.43 12.66 6.76
C ASN A 418 -25.46 13.86 6.85
N LEU A 419 -24.57 13.84 7.85
CA LEU A 419 -23.63 14.91 8.21
C LEU A 419 -22.15 14.50 8.15
N THR A 420 -21.81 13.42 7.44
CA THR A 420 -20.45 12.87 7.35
C THR A 420 -19.65 13.41 6.16
N SER A 421 -20.24 14.24 5.30
CA SER A 421 -19.67 14.70 4.03
C SER A 421 -18.98 16.07 4.09
N GLY A 422 -18.49 16.48 5.27
CA GLY A 422 -17.76 17.74 5.45
C GLY A 422 -18.63 19.00 5.38
N GLN A 423 -19.90 18.90 5.79
CA GLN A 423 -20.83 20.03 5.79
C GLN A 423 -20.39 21.15 6.73
N SER A 424 -20.71 22.41 6.35
CA SER A 424 -20.45 23.57 7.20
C SER A 424 -21.19 23.48 8.53
N LEU A 425 -20.63 24.12 9.56
CA LEU A 425 -21.22 24.14 10.90
C LEU A 425 -22.67 24.68 10.91
N SER A 426 -22.98 25.66 10.06
CA SER A 426 -24.34 26.20 9.89
C SER A 426 -25.32 25.13 9.38
N THR A 427 -24.89 24.33 8.39
CA THR A 427 -25.68 23.23 7.83
C THR A 427 -25.95 22.16 8.88
N VAL A 428 -24.93 21.80 9.65
CA VAL A 428 -25.01 20.82 10.74
C VAL A 428 -26.02 21.27 11.82
N ASN A 429 -25.93 22.53 12.27
CA ASN A 429 -26.89 23.10 13.22
C ASN A 429 -28.32 23.06 12.67
N THR A 430 -28.51 23.42 11.40
CA THR A 430 -29.83 23.42 10.75
C THR A 430 -30.40 22.01 10.67
N ALA A 431 -29.61 21.01 10.30
CA ALA A 431 -30.04 19.62 10.20
C ALA A 431 -30.48 19.05 11.56
N ILE A 432 -29.70 19.29 12.62
CA ILE A 432 -30.03 18.85 13.98
C ILE A 432 -31.31 19.53 14.48
N ASN A 433 -31.43 20.86 14.30
CA ASN A 433 -32.63 21.60 14.69
C ASN A 433 -33.88 21.09 13.96
N THR A 434 -33.75 20.82 12.66
CA THR A 434 -34.84 20.30 11.84
C THR A 434 -35.26 18.91 12.31
N PHE A 435 -34.31 18.02 12.59
CA PHE A 435 -34.62 16.68 13.08
C PHE A 435 -35.30 16.70 14.46
N CYS A 436 -34.80 17.50 15.40
CA CYS A 436 -35.35 17.63 16.75
C CYS A 436 -36.81 18.09 16.77
N ALA A 437 -37.21 18.97 15.84
CA ALA A 437 -38.55 19.52 15.77
C ALA A 437 -39.63 18.56 15.23
N ARG A 438 -39.25 17.37 14.76
CA ARG A 438 -40.18 16.39 14.18
C ARG A 438 -41.01 15.68 15.25
N ASP A 439 -42.22 15.29 14.87
CA ASP A 439 -43.10 14.49 15.73
C ASP A 439 -42.63 13.04 15.80
N TRP A 440 -42.79 12.42 16.97
CA TRP A 440 -42.37 11.04 17.22
C TRP A 440 -42.97 10.04 16.23
N SER A 441 -44.26 10.17 15.92
CA SER A 441 -44.94 9.30 14.93
C SER A 441 -44.35 9.45 13.53
N GLU A 442 -43.95 10.65 13.15
CA GLU A 442 -43.34 10.93 11.85
C GLU A 442 -41.95 10.29 11.75
N ILE A 443 -41.13 10.44 12.80
CA ILE A 443 -39.80 9.81 12.91
C ILE A 443 -39.93 8.29 12.79
N GLN A 444 -40.83 7.66 13.55
CA GLN A 444 -41.04 6.21 13.50
C GLN A 444 -41.47 5.74 12.10
N SER A 445 -42.36 6.48 11.44
CA SER A 445 -42.81 6.15 10.09
C SER A 445 -41.71 6.30 9.04
N SER A 446 -40.80 7.26 9.22
CA SER A 446 -39.69 7.52 8.30
C SER A 446 -38.56 6.50 8.42
N TYR A 447 -38.38 5.91 9.62
CA TYR A 447 -37.27 5.00 9.92
C TYR A 447 -37.75 3.70 10.59
N PRO A 448 -38.62 2.90 9.95
CA PRO A 448 -39.26 1.74 10.57
C PRO A 448 -38.30 0.59 10.92
N LYS A 449 -37.07 0.61 10.38
CA LYS A 449 -36.03 -0.41 10.62
C LYS A 449 -35.12 -0.07 11.80
N GLU A 450 -35.08 1.19 12.22
CA GLU A 450 -34.20 1.62 13.30
C GLU A 450 -34.85 1.35 14.66
N LYS A 451 -34.04 1.04 15.68
CA LYS A 451 -34.58 0.74 17.00
C LYS A 451 -35.17 2.01 17.64
N ALA A 452 -36.31 1.86 18.31
CA ALA A 452 -37.06 2.99 18.87
C ALA A 452 -36.27 3.78 19.94
N ASP A 453 -35.44 3.10 20.73
CA ASP A 453 -34.55 3.73 21.71
C ASP A 453 -33.51 4.64 21.04
N ARG A 454 -32.88 4.18 19.95
CA ARG A 454 -31.94 4.99 19.16
C ARG A 454 -32.62 6.17 18.47
N LEU A 455 -33.78 5.95 17.86
CA LEU A 455 -34.56 7.01 17.20
C LEU A 455 -34.91 8.15 18.15
N ARG A 456 -35.31 7.82 19.38
CA ARG A 456 -35.58 8.80 20.44
C ARG A 456 -34.34 9.65 20.75
N ASP A 457 -33.16 9.04 20.74
CA ASP A 457 -31.94 9.66 21.25
C ASP A 457 -31.19 10.52 20.22
N TYR A 458 -31.44 10.40 18.90
CA TYR A 458 -30.66 11.14 17.89
C TYR A 458 -30.68 12.66 18.03
N CYS A 459 -31.80 13.27 18.48
CA CYS A 459 -31.85 14.70 18.76
C CYS A 459 -30.90 15.08 19.92
N ALA A 460 -30.93 14.30 21.00
CA ALA A 460 -30.03 14.45 22.13
C ALA A 460 -28.56 14.23 21.72
N ASN A 461 -28.30 13.20 20.92
CA ASN A 461 -26.97 12.83 20.46
C ASN A 461 -26.34 13.90 19.55
N GLY A 462 -27.09 14.44 18.60
CA GLY A 462 -26.60 15.52 17.73
C GLY A 462 -26.22 16.76 18.54
N ASN A 463 -27.09 17.16 19.48
CA ASN A 463 -26.79 18.25 20.40
C ASN A 463 -25.65 17.92 21.38
N TYR A 464 -25.45 16.65 21.75
CA TYR A 464 -24.34 16.23 22.59
C TYR A 464 -23.01 16.33 21.86
N VAL A 465 -22.92 15.77 20.64
CA VAL A 465 -21.72 15.82 19.80
C VAL A 465 -21.32 17.27 19.55
N LEU A 466 -22.25 18.15 19.16
CA LEU A 466 -21.92 19.55 18.96
C LEU A 466 -21.39 20.21 20.26
N SER A 467 -21.84 19.79 21.45
CA SER A 467 -21.44 20.40 22.74
C SER A 467 -20.06 19.93 23.13
N LEU A 468 -19.84 18.64 22.91
CA LEU A 468 -18.54 18.04 23.10
C LEU A 468 -17.48 18.67 22.19
N LEU A 469 -17.77 18.85 20.89
CA LEU A 469 -16.80 19.40 19.95
C LEU A 469 -16.57 20.91 20.15
N LEU A 470 -17.64 21.70 20.20
CA LEU A 470 -17.52 23.17 20.22
C LEU A 470 -17.27 23.73 21.62
N ASP A 471 -18.07 23.30 22.60
CA ASP A 471 -18.02 23.89 23.94
C ASP A 471 -16.92 23.25 24.80
N ALA A 472 -16.72 21.92 24.71
CA ALA A 472 -15.74 21.19 25.51
C ALA A 472 -14.36 21.13 24.84
N TYR A 473 -14.24 20.58 23.62
CA TYR A 473 -12.96 20.42 22.92
C TYR A 473 -12.46 21.69 22.21
N LYS A 474 -13.28 22.76 22.20
CA LYS A 474 -12.93 24.09 21.68
C LYS A 474 -12.67 24.14 20.17
N PHE A 475 -13.30 23.26 19.40
CA PHE A 475 -13.45 23.51 17.96
C PHE A 475 -14.35 24.73 17.72
N ASN A 476 -14.14 25.44 16.63
CA ASN A 476 -14.82 26.68 16.28
C ASN A 476 -15.13 26.71 14.77
N GLU A 477 -15.68 27.82 14.28
CA GLU A 477 -16.06 27.96 12.88
C GLU A 477 -14.86 27.86 11.93
N ASP A 478 -13.70 28.39 12.34
CA ASP A 478 -12.47 28.41 11.52
C ASP A 478 -11.87 27.01 11.34
N ASN A 479 -11.98 26.13 12.34
CA ASN A 479 -11.39 24.80 12.31
C ASN A 479 -12.41 23.64 12.29
N TRP A 480 -13.71 23.92 12.18
CA TRP A 480 -14.76 22.90 12.10
C TRP A 480 -14.50 21.88 10.97
N ASN A 481 -14.11 22.37 9.80
CA ASN A 481 -13.87 21.54 8.61
C ASN A 481 -12.60 20.68 8.73
N SER A 482 -11.83 20.80 9.82
CA SER A 482 -10.70 19.91 10.08
C SER A 482 -11.14 18.55 10.65
N ILE A 483 -12.42 18.39 11.02
CA ILE A 483 -12.98 17.14 11.57
C ILE A 483 -13.61 16.31 10.45
N SER A 484 -13.17 15.06 10.31
CA SER A 484 -13.75 14.06 9.40
C SER A 484 -14.40 12.93 10.19
N PHE A 485 -15.67 12.65 9.92
CA PHE A 485 -16.43 11.60 10.60
C PHE A 485 -16.33 10.28 9.82
N MET A 486 -15.74 9.24 10.39
CA MET A 486 -15.49 7.98 9.68
C MET A 486 -15.74 6.74 10.54
N LYS A 487 -16.23 5.67 9.90
CA LYS A 487 -16.33 4.33 10.50
C LYS A 487 -15.09 3.49 10.27
N GLN A 488 -14.58 3.54 9.05
CA GLN A 488 -13.53 2.67 8.55
C GLN A 488 -12.50 3.50 7.79
N ALA A 489 -11.25 3.06 7.83
CA ALA A 489 -10.19 3.55 6.97
C ALA A 489 -9.51 2.35 6.29
N SER A 490 -9.33 2.41 4.98
CA SER A 490 -8.75 1.31 4.20
C SER A 490 -9.47 -0.04 4.43
N ASN A 491 -10.81 -0.02 4.44
CA ASN A 491 -11.69 -1.18 4.70
C ASN A 491 -11.44 -1.89 6.05
N THR A 492 -10.83 -1.19 7.01
CA THR A 492 -10.57 -1.69 8.36
C THR A 492 -11.32 -0.81 9.37
N ASP A 493 -11.95 -1.43 10.37
CA ASP A 493 -12.64 -0.71 11.44
C ASP A 493 -11.67 0.14 12.26
N ILE A 494 -12.08 1.38 12.53
CA ILE A 494 -11.29 2.30 13.34
C ILE A 494 -11.62 2.03 14.81
N GLY A 495 -10.59 1.68 15.59
CA GLY A 495 -10.70 1.42 17.03
C GLY A 495 -9.31 1.22 17.65
N TRP A 496 -9.25 1.09 18.97
CA TRP A 496 -7.98 1.02 19.70
C TRP A 496 -7.24 -0.32 19.50
N THR A 497 -7.91 -1.39 19.07
CA THR A 497 -7.35 -2.75 19.01
C THR A 497 -6.19 -2.92 18.03
N LEU A 498 -6.24 -2.28 16.85
CA LEU A 498 -5.14 -2.32 15.87
C LEU A 498 -3.90 -1.59 16.38
N GLY A 499 -4.06 -0.40 16.96
CA GLY A 499 -2.98 0.36 17.58
C GLY A 499 -2.33 -0.39 18.75
N TYR A 500 -3.13 -1.10 19.55
CA TYR A 500 -2.62 -2.00 20.58
C TYR A 500 -1.77 -3.10 19.94
N MET A 501 -2.29 -3.78 18.91
CA MET A 501 -1.56 -4.85 18.21
C MET A 501 -0.25 -4.35 17.56
N LEU A 502 -0.26 -3.17 16.94
CA LEU A 502 0.94 -2.54 16.38
C LEU A 502 2.01 -2.30 17.46
N ASN A 503 1.62 -1.73 18.60
CA ASN A 503 2.53 -1.54 19.71
C ASN A 503 3.09 -2.88 20.23
N LEU A 504 2.25 -3.92 20.32
CA LEU A 504 2.69 -5.26 20.70
C LEU A 504 3.71 -5.85 19.72
N THR A 505 3.59 -5.56 18.42
CA THR A 505 4.54 -6.10 17.43
C THR A 505 5.97 -5.64 17.70
N ASN A 506 6.21 -4.48 18.34
CA ASN A 506 7.55 -4.06 18.75
C ASN A 506 8.22 -5.00 19.76
N MET A 507 7.43 -5.73 20.54
CA MET A 507 7.93 -6.66 21.57
C MET A 507 8.16 -8.07 21.03
N ILE A 508 7.70 -8.36 19.81
CA ILE A 508 7.90 -9.65 19.15
C ILE A 508 9.18 -9.53 18.31
N PRO A 509 10.18 -10.42 18.43
CA PRO A 509 11.38 -10.36 17.60
C PRO A 509 11.04 -10.48 16.10
N SER A 510 11.76 -9.75 15.26
CA SER A 510 11.71 -9.95 13.81
C SER A 510 12.40 -11.26 13.46
N GLU A 511 11.82 -12.03 12.54
CA GLU A 511 12.46 -13.23 12.00
C GLU A 511 13.01 -12.93 10.62
N SER A 512 14.30 -13.20 10.40
CA SER A 512 14.89 -13.09 9.08
C SER A 512 14.61 -14.37 8.29
N VAL A 513 14.18 -14.20 7.05
CA VAL A 513 13.97 -15.33 6.15
C VAL A 513 15.32 -15.77 5.60
N ALA A 514 15.73 -17.00 5.91
CA ALA A 514 16.97 -17.55 5.37
C ALA A 514 16.85 -17.76 3.84
N PRO A 515 17.89 -17.42 3.06
CA PRO A 515 17.88 -17.66 1.63
C PRO A 515 17.82 -19.16 1.31
N MET A 516 17.07 -19.50 0.27
CA MET A 516 16.94 -20.86 -0.25
C MET A 516 17.74 -21.02 -1.54
N LYS A 517 18.28 -22.22 -1.76
CA LYS A 517 18.82 -22.61 -3.08
C LYS A 517 17.67 -23.10 -3.93
N ALA A 518 17.38 -22.38 -5.01
CA ALA A 518 16.25 -22.66 -5.88
C ALA A 518 16.72 -23.00 -7.29
N GLN A 519 15.96 -23.91 -7.93
CA GLN A 519 16.28 -24.43 -9.24
C GLN A 519 15.04 -24.44 -10.13
N ASN A 520 15.21 -24.21 -11.43
CA ASN A 520 14.10 -24.31 -12.40
C ASN A 520 13.43 -25.69 -12.28
N TYR A 521 12.10 -25.70 -12.34
CA TYR A 521 11.30 -26.92 -12.18
C TYR A 521 11.75 -28.04 -13.12
N ASP A 522 12.00 -27.74 -14.40
CA ASP A 522 12.35 -28.75 -15.40
C ASP A 522 13.73 -29.35 -15.14
N LEU A 523 14.71 -28.51 -14.76
CA LEU A 523 16.05 -28.97 -14.39
C LEU A 523 16.02 -29.78 -13.09
N TRP A 524 15.22 -29.35 -12.11
CA TRP A 524 15.00 -30.07 -10.87
C TRP A 524 14.39 -31.45 -11.17
N LEU A 525 13.35 -31.51 -12.00
CA LEU A 525 12.68 -32.76 -12.39
C LEU A 525 13.62 -33.69 -13.14
N ALA A 526 14.39 -33.17 -14.11
CA ALA A 526 15.39 -33.94 -14.83
C ALA A 526 16.43 -34.55 -13.88
N SER A 527 16.94 -33.77 -12.91
CA SER A 527 17.90 -34.29 -11.92
C SER A 527 17.29 -35.42 -11.06
N VAL A 528 16.01 -35.32 -10.68
CA VAL A 528 15.30 -36.37 -9.94
C VAL A 528 15.15 -37.63 -10.79
N ILE A 529 14.81 -37.48 -12.07
CA ILE A 529 14.73 -38.61 -13.02
C ILE A 529 16.08 -39.33 -13.10
N PHE A 530 17.19 -38.62 -13.24
CA PHE A 530 18.53 -39.24 -13.27
C PHE A 530 18.89 -39.95 -11.96
N ILE A 531 18.49 -39.42 -10.80
CA ILE A 531 18.65 -40.09 -9.49
C ILE A 531 17.83 -41.40 -9.43
N VAL A 532 16.59 -41.37 -9.91
CA VAL A 532 15.72 -42.57 -9.96
C VAL A 532 16.28 -43.60 -10.95
N MET A 533 16.75 -43.17 -12.12
CA MET A 533 17.42 -44.04 -13.10
C MET A 533 18.68 -44.67 -12.51
N ASN A 534 19.50 -43.91 -11.79
CA ASN A 534 20.68 -44.43 -11.10
C ASN A 534 20.31 -45.55 -10.12
N LYS A 535 19.27 -45.35 -9.29
CA LYS A 535 18.76 -46.41 -8.39
C LYS A 535 18.34 -47.66 -9.15
N ARG A 536 17.68 -47.50 -10.31
CA ARG A 536 17.31 -48.64 -11.16
C ARG A 536 18.53 -49.36 -11.73
N PHE A 537 19.53 -48.64 -12.26
CA PHE A 537 20.76 -49.24 -12.77
C PHE A 537 21.52 -50.02 -11.69
N LEU A 538 21.63 -49.44 -10.49
CA LEU A 538 22.28 -50.09 -9.36
C LEU A 538 21.50 -51.34 -8.92
N LEU A 539 20.17 -51.26 -8.84
CA LEU A 539 19.31 -52.38 -8.48
C LEU A 539 19.37 -53.51 -9.52
N THR A 540 19.33 -53.20 -10.81
CA THR A 540 19.49 -54.18 -11.89
C THR A 540 20.88 -54.80 -11.88
N GLY A 541 21.92 -54.01 -11.57
CA GLY A 541 23.29 -54.52 -11.42
C GLY A 541 23.42 -55.48 -10.24
N ILE A 542 22.82 -55.15 -9.09
CA ILE A 542 22.77 -56.02 -7.91
C ILE A 542 21.98 -57.30 -8.22
N CYS A 543 20.81 -57.20 -8.86
CA CYS A 543 20.03 -58.37 -9.28
C CYS A 543 20.85 -59.29 -10.18
N ALA A 544 21.49 -58.74 -11.21
CA ALA A 544 22.32 -59.48 -12.15
C ALA A 544 23.48 -60.17 -11.42
N PHE A 545 24.13 -59.47 -10.49
CA PHE A 545 25.20 -60.02 -9.67
C PHE A 545 24.72 -61.15 -8.74
N CYS A 546 23.60 -60.95 -8.03
CA CYS A 546 23.01 -61.96 -7.15
C CYS A 546 22.54 -63.19 -7.93
N PHE A 547 21.97 -63.01 -9.13
CA PHE A 547 21.58 -64.08 -10.03
C PHE A 547 22.80 -64.88 -10.52
N GLU A 548 23.92 -64.22 -10.84
CA GLU A 548 25.17 -64.89 -11.20
C GLU A 548 25.81 -65.66 -10.04
N VAL A 549 25.80 -65.10 -8.83
CA VAL A 549 26.28 -65.80 -7.62
C VAL A 549 25.41 -67.04 -7.36
N SER A 550 24.10 -66.92 -7.55
CA SER A 550 23.16 -68.04 -7.43
C SER A 550 23.39 -69.13 -8.48
N LEU A 551 23.66 -68.74 -9.74
CA LEU A 551 24.02 -69.68 -10.81
C LEU A 551 25.35 -70.39 -10.53
N SER A 552 26.34 -69.69 -10.01
CA SER A 552 27.67 -70.25 -9.66
C SER A 552 27.60 -71.22 -8.48
N LEU A 553 26.75 -70.93 -7.49
CA LEU A 553 26.47 -71.79 -6.33
C LEU A 553 25.53 -72.97 -6.66
N SER A 554 24.83 -72.91 -7.79
CA SER A 554 23.97 -74.00 -8.31
C SER A 554 24.72 -75.07 -9.11
N SER A 555 26.06 -75.13 -9.00
CA SER A 555 26.85 -76.22 -9.59
C SER A 555 26.63 -77.56 -8.85
N PRO A 556 26.44 -78.70 -9.55
CA PRO A 556 26.06 -79.99 -8.94
C PRO A 556 27.04 -80.58 -7.92
N ARG A 557 28.25 -80.01 -7.81
CA ARG A 557 29.32 -80.49 -6.92
C ARG A 557 29.50 -79.62 -5.66
N HIS A 558 28.66 -78.59 -5.47
CA HIS A 558 28.77 -77.70 -4.31
C HIS A 558 27.89 -78.20 -3.15
N PRO A 559 28.36 -78.18 -1.89
CA PRO A 559 27.60 -78.66 -0.72
C PRO A 559 26.26 -77.94 -0.48
N TRP A 560 26.02 -76.80 -1.14
CA TRP A 560 24.80 -76.00 -1.05
C TRP A 560 23.84 -76.19 -2.25
N HIS A 561 24.11 -77.11 -3.17
CA HIS A 561 23.37 -77.26 -4.43
C HIS A 561 21.84 -77.39 -4.25
N ASN A 562 21.40 -78.19 -3.26
CA ASN A 562 19.97 -78.39 -2.99
C ASN A 562 19.32 -77.18 -2.29
N ALA A 563 20.06 -76.46 -1.43
CA ALA A 563 19.58 -75.23 -0.79
C ALA A 563 19.44 -74.09 -1.80
N VAL A 564 20.39 -73.96 -2.72
CA VAL A 564 20.39 -72.95 -3.78
C VAL A 564 19.28 -73.23 -4.80
N ARG A 565 19.05 -74.48 -5.22
CA ARG A 565 17.92 -74.86 -6.08
C ARG A 565 16.56 -74.51 -5.48
N LEU A 566 16.37 -74.74 -4.17
CA LEU A 566 15.12 -74.43 -3.48
C LEU A 566 14.87 -72.91 -3.44
N ILE A 567 15.93 -72.12 -3.27
CA ILE A 567 15.85 -70.65 -3.24
C ILE A 567 15.61 -70.07 -4.64
N THR A 568 16.25 -70.59 -5.68
CA THR A 568 15.99 -70.17 -7.08
C THR A 568 14.57 -70.48 -7.53
N LEU A 569 13.97 -71.57 -7.03
CA LEU A 569 12.56 -71.91 -7.24
C LEU A 569 11.60 -70.98 -6.47
N LEU A 570 12.01 -70.47 -5.30
CA LEU A 570 11.22 -69.52 -4.49
C LEU A 570 11.34 -68.06 -4.97
N THR A 571 12.40 -67.68 -5.69
CA THR A 571 12.61 -66.31 -6.20
C THR A 571 12.19 -66.11 -7.67
N CYS A 572 11.90 -67.19 -8.42
CA CYS A 572 11.48 -67.13 -9.83
C CYS A 572 10.04 -67.59 -10.11
N ALA A 573 9.15 -67.67 -9.11
CA ALA A 573 7.72 -67.82 -9.39
C ALA A 573 7.18 -66.52 -10.03
N PRO A 574 6.56 -66.58 -11.23
CA PRO A 574 6.01 -65.39 -11.86
C PRO A 574 4.83 -64.88 -11.04
N ILE A 575 4.91 -63.62 -10.58
CA ILE A 575 3.73 -62.91 -10.09
C ILE A 575 2.96 -62.46 -11.33
N GLU A 576 1.93 -63.22 -11.70
CA GLU A 576 0.93 -62.78 -12.68
C GLU A 576 0.11 -61.64 -12.05
N CYS A 577 0.45 -60.40 -12.40
CA CYS A 577 -0.48 -59.28 -12.25
C CYS A 577 -1.20 -59.11 -13.59
N THR A 578 -2.45 -59.57 -13.68
CA THR A 578 -3.32 -59.34 -14.83
C THR A 578 -3.73 -57.86 -14.91
N PRO A 579 -3.64 -57.21 -16.07
CA PRO A 579 -4.21 -55.89 -16.28
C PRO A 579 -5.66 -56.04 -16.80
N THR A 580 -6.63 -55.46 -16.12
CA THR A 580 -7.94 -55.18 -16.71
C THR A 580 -7.87 -53.88 -17.52
N PRO A 581 -8.39 -53.85 -18.76
CA PRO A 581 -8.45 -52.62 -19.55
C PRO A 581 -9.66 -51.76 -19.16
N GLU A 582 -9.62 -50.51 -19.62
CA GLU A 582 -10.73 -49.65 -20.05
C GLU A 582 -10.95 -48.32 -19.28
N TRP A 583 -11.05 -47.26 -20.10
CA TRP A 583 -11.50 -45.86 -19.90
C TRP A 583 -10.50 -44.79 -19.42
N LEU A 584 -10.00 -44.04 -20.42
CA LEU A 584 -9.46 -42.67 -20.33
C LEU A 584 -10.61 -41.63 -20.28
N PRO A 585 -10.47 -40.57 -19.48
CA PRO A 585 -10.87 -39.22 -19.87
C PRO A 585 -9.63 -38.26 -19.93
N PRO A 586 -9.76 -37.08 -20.56
CA PRO A 586 -8.64 -36.18 -20.89
C PRO A 586 -8.12 -35.40 -19.65
N PRO A 587 -7.03 -34.61 -19.76
CA PRO A 587 -6.07 -34.42 -18.68
C PRO A 587 -6.59 -33.43 -17.62
N LEU A 588 -6.85 -33.95 -16.43
CA LEU A 588 -6.93 -33.15 -15.21
C LEU A 588 -5.76 -33.56 -14.31
N SER A 589 -4.95 -32.56 -13.98
CA SER A 589 -3.85 -32.55 -13.02
C SER A 589 -4.03 -33.57 -11.89
N ALA A 590 -3.28 -34.68 -11.96
CA ALA A 590 -3.14 -35.58 -10.82
C ALA A 590 -2.38 -34.83 -9.70
N PRO A 591 -2.91 -34.73 -8.48
CA PRO A 591 -2.15 -34.19 -7.36
C PRO A 591 -1.02 -35.18 -7.05
N THR A 592 0.23 -34.71 -7.12
CA THR A 592 1.36 -35.41 -6.51
C THR A 592 1.03 -35.74 -5.05
N PRO A 593 1.45 -36.90 -4.48
CA PRO A 593 1.15 -37.24 -3.10
C PRO A 593 1.81 -36.23 -2.14
N GLU A 594 1.02 -35.31 -1.58
CA GLU A 594 1.51 -34.25 -0.69
C GLU A 594 2.28 -34.78 0.54
N TRP A 595 2.04 -36.01 0.96
CA TRP A 595 2.70 -36.60 2.13
C TRP A 595 4.20 -36.84 1.92
N LEU A 596 4.64 -37.12 0.69
CA LEU A 596 6.06 -37.31 0.35
C LEU A 596 6.82 -35.98 0.28
N MET A 597 6.10 -34.90 -0.04
CA MET A 597 6.60 -33.51 0.00
C MET A 597 6.63 -32.92 1.42
N ARG A 598 5.96 -33.53 2.41
CA ARG A 598 6.01 -33.08 3.83
C ARG A 598 7.21 -33.59 4.61
N ILE A 599 7.91 -34.61 4.12
CA ILE A 599 9.09 -35.19 4.81
C ILE A 599 10.39 -34.44 4.43
N VAL A 600 10.37 -33.64 3.37
CA VAL A 600 11.52 -32.91 2.83
C VAL A 600 11.05 -31.47 2.57
N GLU A 601 11.65 -30.45 3.20
CA GLU A 601 11.25 -29.02 3.07
C GLU A 601 11.49 -28.45 1.66
N ILE A 602 10.80 -28.98 0.65
CA ILE A 602 10.84 -28.51 -0.74
C ILE A 602 9.65 -27.59 -0.95
N ARG A 603 9.91 -26.31 -1.17
CA ARG A 603 8.86 -25.31 -1.42
C ARG A 603 8.83 -24.92 -2.90
N ASN A 604 7.63 -24.73 -3.43
CA ASN A 604 7.48 -23.94 -4.65
C ASN A 604 7.88 -22.51 -4.32
N THR A 605 8.76 -21.92 -5.12
CA THR A 605 9.12 -20.51 -5.04
C THR A 605 9.10 -19.93 -6.44
N TYR A 606 8.96 -18.62 -6.58
CA TYR A 606 8.99 -17.96 -7.88
C TYR A 606 10.27 -17.15 -7.98
N LEU A 607 10.88 -17.09 -9.18
CA LEU A 607 11.85 -16.04 -9.45
C LEU A 607 11.11 -14.70 -9.40
N PRO A 608 11.68 -13.67 -8.76
CA PRO A 608 11.24 -12.30 -9.01
C PRO A 608 11.17 -12.08 -10.52
N SER A 609 10.09 -11.48 -10.99
CA SER A 609 9.98 -11.13 -12.40
C SER A 609 11.18 -10.25 -12.78
N PRO A 610 11.81 -10.48 -13.95
CA PRO A 610 12.88 -9.59 -14.39
C PRO A 610 12.34 -8.16 -14.50
N ASP A 611 13.19 -7.20 -14.17
CA ASP A 611 12.86 -5.79 -14.34
C ASP A 611 13.00 -5.39 -15.81
N LYS A 612 12.07 -4.56 -16.27
CA LYS A 612 12.11 -3.86 -17.55
C LYS A 612 12.42 -2.38 -17.32
N TYR A 613 12.96 -1.74 -18.35
CA TYR A 613 13.46 -0.37 -18.30
C TYR A 613 12.89 0.46 -19.44
N GLY A 614 12.71 1.76 -19.19
CA GLY A 614 12.28 2.72 -20.20
C GLY A 614 12.93 4.08 -20.00
N ILE A 615 13.26 4.76 -21.10
CA ILE A 615 13.81 6.12 -21.10
C ILE A 615 12.79 7.06 -21.76
N VAL A 616 12.48 8.17 -21.09
CA VAL A 616 11.61 9.22 -21.65
C VAL A 616 12.34 10.55 -21.59
N PHE A 617 12.46 11.22 -22.73
CA PHE A 617 12.85 12.62 -22.80
C PHE A 617 11.62 13.52 -22.76
N ASP A 618 11.62 14.44 -21.80
CA ASP A 618 10.73 15.59 -21.78
C ASP A 618 11.38 16.76 -22.50
N ALA A 619 10.96 17.01 -23.74
CA ALA A 619 11.42 18.13 -24.55
C ALA A 619 10.50 19.34 -24.37
N GLY A 620 10.66 19.99 -23.21
CA GLY A 620 10.02 21.23 -22.81
C GLY A 620 10.38 22.43 -23.71
N SER A 621 9.58 23.51 -23.63
CA SER A 621 9.90 24.77 -24.32
C SER A 621 11.15 25.46 -23.77
N SER A 622 11.35 25.37 -22.46
CA SER A 622 12.36 26.16 -21.75
C SER A 622 13.59 25.32 -21.41
N HIS A 623 13.43 23.99 -21.22
CA HIS A 623 14.51 23.04 -20.97
C HIS A 623 14.12 21.64 -21.48
N THR A 624 15.10 20.73 -21.53
CA THR A 624 14.89 19.30 -21.84
C THR A 624 15.40 18.45 -20.67
N SER A 625 14.67 17.39 -20.30
CA SER A 625 15.08 16.44 -19.26
C SER A 625 14.96 14.99 -19.74
N LEU A 626 15.77 14.10 -19.17
CA LEU A 626 15.73 12.66 -19.39
C LEU A 626 15.33 11.96 -18.10
N TYR A 627 14.42 11.00 -18.19
CA TYR A 627 13.98 10.15 -17.09
C TYR A 627 14.21 8.68 -17.42
N VAL A 628 14.70 7.91 -16.44
CA VAL A 628 14.80 6.45 -16.51
C VAL A 628 13.81 5.83 -15.54
N TYR A 629 12.98 4.94 -16.08
CA TYR A 629 11.95 4.21 -15.37
C TYR A 629 12.24 2.72 -15.33
N LYS A 630 11.74 2.07 -14.28
CA LYS A 630 11.89 0.63 -14.03
C LYS A 630 10.57 0.04 -13.55
N TRP A 631 10.19 -1.14 -14.05
CA TRP A 631 9.05 -1.91 -13.55
C TRP A 631 9.28 -3.42 -13.64
N PRO A 632 8.70 -4.24 -12.75
CA PRO A 632 8.69 -5.70 -12.92
C PRO A 632 7.96 -6.11 -14.21
N ALA A 633 8.45 -7.13 -14.93
CA ALA A 633 7.80 -7.59 -16.16
C ALA A 633 6.39 -8.19 -15.94
N ASN A 634 6.10 -8.68 -14.72
CA ASN A 634 4.74 -8.98 -14.29
C ASN A 634 3.99 -7.71 -13.95
N LYS A 635 2.69 -7.69 -14.23
CA LYS A 635 1.88 -6.47 -14.14
C LYS A 635 0.70 -6.66 -13.21
N GLU A 636 0.20 -5.54 -12.71
CA GLU A 636 -1.04 -5.49 -11.95
C GLU A 636 -2.16 -5.10 -12.90
N ASN A 637 -3.09 -6.02 -13.18
CA ASN A 637 -4.21 -5.80 -14.11
C ASN A 637 -3.77 -5.10 -15.42
N ASP A 638 -2.80 -5.71 -16.10
CA ASP A 638 -2.19 -5.28 -17.37
C ASP A 638 -1.30 -4.02 -17.32
N THR A 639 -1.33 -3.23 -16.25
CA THR A 639 -0.51 -2.02 -16.09
C THR A 639 0.71 -2.29 -15.17
N GLY A 640 1.88 -1.77 -15.54
CA GLY A 640 3.11 -1.98 -14.78
C GLY A 640 3.16 -1.18 -13.47
N ILE A 641 3.88 -1.69 -12.47
CA ILE A 641 4.24 -0.93 -11.27
C ILE A 641 5.57 -0.22 -11.55
N VAL A 642 5.48 1.03 -11.99
CA VAL A 642 6.60 1.83 -12.49
C VAL A 642 7.23 2.67 -11.38
N SER A 643 8.56 2.71 -11.36
CA SER A 643 9.38 3.54 -10.47
C SER A 643 10.35 4.40 -11.28
N GLN A 644 10.51 5.66 -10.89
CA GLN A 644 11.59 6.52 -11.39
C GLN A 644 12.89 6.14 -10.68
N ILE A 645 13.95 5.86 -11.44
CA ILE A 645 15.25 5.47 -10.87
C ILE A 645 16.37 6.46 -11.17
N TYR A 646 16.19 7.35 -12.15
CA TYR A 646 17.17 8.39 -12.50
C TYR A 646 16.51 9.52 -13.29
N MET A 647 17.04 10.75 -13.12
CA MET A 647 16.67 11.95 -13.85
C MET A 647 17.94 12.74 -14.20
N CYS A 648 18.01 13.28 -15.41
CA CYS A 648 19.04 14.22 -15.86
C CYS A 648 18.43 15.44 -16.52
N SER A 649 18.80 16.64 -16.08
CA SER A 649 18.45 17.89 -16.77
C SER A 649 19.52 18.21 -17.81
N ILE A 650 19.11 18.34 -19.07
CA ILE A 650 20.04 18.66 -20.16
C ILE A 650 20.43 20.13 -20.06
N GLN A 651 21.72 20.41 -20.26
CA GLN A 651 22.25 21.77 -20.25
C GLN A 651 21.85 22.50 -21.54
N GLY A 652 21.21 23.66 -21.39
CA GLY A 652 20.78 24.51 -22.50
C GLY A 652 19.27 24.73 -22.55
N PRO A 653 18.77 25.41 -23.59
CA PRO A 653 17.34 25.64 -23.79
C PRO A 653 16.60 24.37 -24.23
N GLY A 654 15.27 24.44 -24.26
CA GLY A 654 14.43 23.41 -24.87
C GLY A 654 14.75 23.19 -26.35
N ILE A 655 14.54 21.96 -26.85
CA ILE A 655 15.00 21.55 -28.19
C ILE A 655 14.51 22.44 -29.33
N SER A 656 13.34 23.09 -29.18
CA SER A 656 12.77 24.01 -30.18
C SER A 656 13.66 25.22 -30.46
N SER A 657 14.57 25.57 -29.54
CA SER A 657 15.49 26.69 -29.69
C SER A 657 16.66 26.39 -30.64
N TYR A 658 16.88 25.12 -30.98
CA TYR A 658 17.89 24.69 -31.95
C TYR A 658 17.32 24.54 -33.37
N ALA A 659 16.18 25.17 -33.68
CA ALA A 659 15.55 25.09 -35.00
C ALA A 659 16.49 25.51 -36.14
N ASP A 660 17.41 26.44 -35.88
CA ASP A 660 18.41 26.92 -36.85
C ASP A 660 19.71 26.09 -36.85
N ASN A 661 19.91 25.23 -35.84
CA ASN A 661 21.04 24.29 -35.78
C ASN A 661 20.61 22.90 -35.24
N PRO A 662 19.86 22.11 -36.04
CA PRO A 662 19.31 20.82 -35.64
C PRO A 662 20.33 19.81 -35.05
N ALA A 663 21.56 19.79 -35.57
CA ALA A 663 22.60 18.86 -35.10
C ALA A 663 22.96 19.11 -33.62
N GLN A 664 22.98 20.37 -33.19
CA GLN A 664 23.28 20.74 -31.81
C GLN A 664 22.21 20.24 -30.83
N ALA A 665 20.95 20.09 -31.28
CA ALA A 665 19.90 19.49 -30.46
C ALA A 665 20.23 18.03 -30.13
N GLY A 666 20.68 17.24 -31.12
CA GLY A 666 21.13 15.87 -30.91
C GLY A 666 22.34 15.80 -29.97
N GLU A 667 23.38 16.61 -30.22
CA GLU A 667 24.57 16.68 -29.36
C GLU A 667 24.24 17.01 -27.90
N SER A 668 23.26 17.88 -27.65
CA SER A 668 22.85 18.24 -26.29
C SER A 668 22.32 17.06 -25.47
N LEU A 669 21.79 16.01 -26.11
CA LEU A 669 21.19 14.86 -25.41
C LEU A 669 22.23 13.84 -24.93
N LYS A 670 23.44 13.84 -25.51
CA LYS A 670 24.46 12.81 -25.30
C LYS A 670 24.89 12.64 -23.83
N PRO A 671 25.18 13.72 -23.06
CA PRO A 671 25.65 13.58 -21.69
C PRO A 671 24.65 12.82 -20.80
N CYS A 672 23.36 13.18 -20.88
CA CYS A 672 22.33 12.50 -20.11
C CYS A 672 22.10 11.05 -20.57
N MET A 673 22.25 10.74 -21.86
CA MET A 673 22.17 9.35 -22.35
C MET A 673 23.30 8.49 -21.83
N GLU A 674 24.53 9.01 -21.82
CA GLU A 674 25.69 8.30 -21.30
C GLU A 674 25.51 7.97 -19.82
N GLU A 675 25.05 8.93 -19.02
CA GLU A 675 24.73 8.70 -17.60
C GLU A 675 23.56 7.71 -17.41
N ALA A 676 22.50 7.81 -18.22
CA ALA A 676 21.37 6.88 -18.16
C ALA A 676 21.78 5.42 -18.41
N LEU A 677 22.75 5.18 -19.30
CA LEU A 677 23.26 3.83 -19.56
C LEU A 677 24.09 3.26 -18.40
N THR A 678 24.62 4.11 -17.51
CA THR A 678 25.32 3.64 -16.30
C THR A 678 24.38 3.04 -15.25
N VAL A 679 23.10 3.46 -15.24
CA VAL A 679 22.10 2.97 -14.29
C VAL A 679 21.29 1.78 -14.81
N ILE A 680 21.29 1.55 -16.12
CA ILE A 680 20.58 0.43 -16.77
C ILE A 680 21.54 -0.76 -16.96
N PRO A 681 21.19 -1.98 -16.50
CA PRO A 681 22.01 -3.16 -16.69
C PRO A 681 22.34 -3.40 -18.17
N ALA A 682 23.61 -3.70 -18.48
CA ALA A 682 24.09 -3.88 -19.87
C ALA A 682 23.29 -4.91 -20.68
N SER A 683 22.76 -5.95 -20.02
CA SER A 683 21.89 -6.95 -20.66
C SER A 683 20.50 -6.44 -21.03
N GLN A 684 20.03 -5.36 -20.40
CA GLN A 684 18.70 -4.77 -20.59
C GLN A 684 18.72 -3.53 -21.51
N GLN A 685 19.89 -2.94 -21.76
CA GLN A 685 20.00 -1.70 -22.54
C GLN A 685 19.34 -1.82 -23.92
N LYS A 686 19.62 -2.89 -24.69
CA LYS A 686 19.07 -3.08 -26.04
C LYS A 686 17.55 -3.25 -26.09
N GLU A 687 16.95 -3.70 -24.99
CA GLU A 687 15.50 -3.87 -24.85
C GLU A 687 14.83 -2.64 -24.20
N THR A 688 15.62 -1.66 -23.77
CA THR A 688 15.12 -0.46 -23.09
C THR A 688 14.44 0.46 -24.10
N THR A 689 13.10 0.50 -24.02
CA THR A 689 12.30 1.41 -24.85
C THR A 689 12.65 2.86 -24.56
N THR A 690 13.06 3.60 -25.59
CA THR A 690 13.48 5.00 -25.49
C THR A 690 12.62 5.88 -26.38
N LEU A 691 12.11 6.98 -25.82
CA LEU A 691 11.15 7.88 -26.46
C LEU A 691 11.45 9.34 -26.15
N LEU A 692 11.12 10.23 -27.09
CA LEU A 692 11.16 11.67 -26.87
C LEU A 692 9.80 12.30 -27.15
N GLY A 693 9.22 12.93 -26.12
CA GLY A 693 7.99 13.70 -26.21
C GLY A 693 8.31 15.20 -26.18
N ALA A 694 7.99 15.91 -27.24
CA ALA A 694 8.15 17.36 -27.31
C ALA A 694 6.83 18.09 -27.06
N THR A 695 6.87 19.13 -26.23
CA THR A 695 5.67 19.81 -25.72
C THR A 695 5.41 21.12 -26.46
N ALA A 696 4.86 22.14 -25.78
CA ALA A 696 4.39 23.39 -26.36
C ALA A 696 5.42 24.13 -27.22
N GLY A 697 6.70 24.12 -26.87
CA GLY A 697 7.75 24.79 -27.66
C GLY A 697 7.79 24.29 -29.11
N MET A 698 7.71 22.97 -29.29
CA MET A 698 7.66 22.36 -30.63
C MET A 698 6.29 22.53 -31.30
N ARG A 699 5.20 22.63 -30.53
CA ARG A 699 3.87 23.01 -31.06
C ARG A 699 3.91 24.42 -31.66
N LEU A 700 4.56 25.38 -31.00
CA LEU A 700 4.76 26.75 -31.50
C LEU A 700 5.66 26.78 -32.73
N LEU A 701 6.79 26.06 -32.72
CA LEU A 701 7.67 25.97 -33.89
C LEU A 701 6.93 25.42 -35.11
N ARG A 702 6.08 24.40 -34.94
CA ARG A 702 5.24 23.86 -36.01
C ARG A 702 4.26 24.89 -36.58
N ILE A 703 3.73 25.79 -35.75
CA ILE A 703 2.87 26.90 -36.22
C ILE A 703 3.69 27.91 -37.02
N MET A 704 4.89 28.28 -36.54
CA MET A 704 5.78 29.19 -37.26
C MET A 704 6.22 28.64 -38.63
N ASN A 705 6.50 27.34 -38.73
CA ASN A 705 6.92 26.69 -39.98
C ASN A 705 5.84 26.71 -41.08
N LYS A 706 4.55 26.82 -40.71
CA LYS A 706 3.46 27.04 -41.68
C LYS A 706 3.43 28.47 -42.24
N SER A 707 4.28 29.38 -41.72
CA SER A 707 4.24 30.83 -42.00
C SER A 707 5.48 31.41 -42.71
N VAL A 708 6.11 30.64 -43.63
CA VAL A 708 6.85 31.12 -44.83
C VAL A 708 8.40 30.90 -44.92
N THR A 709 9.19 30.62 -43.86
CA THR A 709 10.68 30.62 -44.02
C THR A 709 11.40 29.26 -44.14
N ASN A 710 10.96 28.16 -43.52
CA ASN A 710 11.54 26.82 -43.79
C ASN A 710 10.58 25.67 -43.33
N PRO A 711 9.78 25.07 -44.24
CA PRO A 711 8.72 24.12 -43.87
C PRO A 711 9.22 22.81 -43.24
N ASN A 712 10.53 22.51 -43.34
CA ASN A 712 11.10 21.23 -42.91
C ASN A 712 11.90 21.30 -41.60
N GLN A 713 12.02 22.46 -40.94
CA GLN A 713 12.85 22.62 -39.72
C GLN A 713 12.48 21.65 -38.59
N THR A 714 11.19 21.46 -38.29
CA THR A 714 10.73 20.49 -37.28
C THR A 714 11.13 19.06 -37.65
N GLN A 715 11.04 18.71 -38.93
CA GLN A 715 11.37 17.38 -39.42
C GLN A 715 12.89 17.14 -39.38
N GLU A 716 13.68 18.15 -39.71
CA GLU A 716 15.14 18.08 -39.64
C GLU A 716 15.64 17.98 -38.21
N LEU A 717 15.04 18.72 -37.27
CA LEU A 717 15.32 18.62 -35.84
C LEU A 717 15.10 17.19 -35.33
N PHE A 718 13.94 16.60 -35.61
CA PHE A 718 13.68 15.21 -35.21
C PHE A 718 14.55 14.20 -35.96
N ARG A 719 14.97 14.49 -37.20
CA ARG A 719 15.90 13.64 -37.96
C ARG A 719 17.27 13.57 -37.28
N GLU A 720 17.85 14.71 -36.90
CA GLU A 720 19.15 14.73 -36.21
C GLU A 720 19.07 14.14 -34.80
N ILE A 721 18.02 14.46 -34.03
CA ILE A 721 17.77 13.84 -32.71
C ILE A 721 17.65 12.31 -32.85
N SER A 722 16.86 11.83 -33.81
CA SER A 722 16.67 10.39 -34.03
C SER A 722 17.97 9.71 -34.46
N LYS A 723 18.80 10.41 -35.25
CA LYS A 723 20.11 9.91 -35.65
C LYS A 723 21.00 9.73 -34.42
N THR A 724 21.11 10.74 -33.55
CA THR A 724 21.93 10.67 -32.33
C THR A 724 21.44 9.57 -31.39
N LEU A 725 20.13 9.47 -31.12
CA LEU A 725 19.60 8.47 -30.18
C LEU A 725 19.75 7.04 -30.68
N ARG A 726 19.80 6.81 -32.00
CA ARG A 726 20.06 5.49 -32.61
C ARG A 726 21.52 5.03 -32.53
N GLU A 727 22.45 5.91 -32.16
CA GLU A 727 23.86 5.54 -31.94
C GLU A 727 24.04 4.77 -30.61
N TYR A 728 23.09 4.90 -29.68
CA TYR A 728 23.11 4.23 -28.38
C TYR A 728 22.47 2.82 -28.45
N PRO A 729 22.88 1.88 -27.59
CA PRO A 729 22.37 0.51 -27.58
C PRO A 729 21.00 0.41 -26.88
N VAL A 730 20.03 1.20 -27.34
CA VAL A 730 18.67 1.25 -26.80
C VAL A 730 17.62 1.03 -27.89
N ASP A 731 16.42 0.64 -27.48
CA ASP A 731 15.28 0.51 -28.39
C ASP A 731 14.60 1.87 -28.59
N PHE A 732 15.21 2.73 -29.43
CA PHE A 732 14.63 4.03 -29.75
C PHE A 732 13.41 3.91 -30.67
N GLN A 733 12.23 4.15 -30.09
CA GLN A 733 10.95 3.97 -30.76
C GLN A 733 10.56 5.20 -31.60
N SER A 734 10.54 6.40 -30.99
CA SER A 734 10.13 7.62 -31.70
C SER A 734 10.49 8.91 -30.96
N ALA A 735 10.55 10.01 -31.74
CA ALA A 735 10.47 11.39 -31.27
C ALA A 735 9.21 12.04 -31.86
N ARG A 736 8.34 12.61 -31.03
CA ARG A 736 7.07 13.20 -31.50
C ARG A 736 6.64 14.43 -30.70
N ILE A 737 5.76 15.22 -31.29
CA ILE A 737 5.09 16.34 -30.59
C ILE A 737 3.84 15.80 -29.88
N LEU A 738 3.72 16.04 -28.58
CA LEU A 738 2.53 15.75 -27.80
C LEU A 738 1.46 16.80 -28.05
N THR A 739 0.20 16.37 -28.11
CA THR A 739 -0.92 17.30 -27.98
C THR A 739 -0.96 17.87 -26.56
N GLY A 740 -1.58 19.03 -26.39
CA GLY A 740 -1.72 19.63 -25.06
C GLY A 740 -2.56 18.79 -24.11
N SER A 741 -3.61 18.14 -24.63
CA SER A 741 -4.46 17.20 -23.88
C SER A 741 -3.70 15.94 -23.48
N GLU A 742 -2.81 15.40 -24.32
CA GLU A 742 -1.91 14.30 -23.91
C GLU A 742 -1.00 14.71 -22.75
N GLU A 743 -0.36 15.88 -22.83
CA GLU A 743 0.53 16.37 -21.78
C GLU A 743 -0.21 16.53 -20.44
N GLY A 744 -1.40 17.16 -20.46
CA GLY A 744 -2.24 17.33 -19.28
C GLY A 744 -2.75 16.00 -18.70
N SER A 745 -3.29 15.12 -19.55
CA SER A 745 -3.80 13.81 -19.12
C SER A 745 -2.74 12.88 -18.57
N LEU A 746 -1.56 12.83 -19.17
CA LEU A 746 -0.45 12.04 -18.67
C LEU A 746 0.09 12.63 -17.35
N GLY A 747 0.10 13.96 -17.20
CA GLY A 747 0.36 14.62 -15.91
C GLY A 747 -0.64 14.21 -14.82
N TRP A 748 -1.93 14.12 -15.16
CA TRP A 748 -2.96 13.62 -14.25
C TRP A 748 -2.74 12.15 -13.85
N ILE A 749 -2.34 11.28 -14.78
CA ILE A 749 -1.98 9.89 -14.44
C ILE A 749 -0.82 9.87 -13.45
N THR A 750 0.23 10.67 -13.67
CA THR A 750 1.38 10.77 -12.75
C THR A 750 0.93 11.18 -11.35
N VAL A 751 0.20 12.28 -11.22
CA VAL A 751 -0.28 12.81 -9.94
C VAL A 751 -1.08 11.75 -9.18
N ASN A 752 -2.00 11.09 -9.86
CA ASN A 752 -2.87 10.11 -9.22
C ASN A 752 -2.16 8.79 -8.90
N TYR A 753 -1.17 8.40 -9.70
CA TYR A 753 -0.34 7.24 -9.43
C TYR A 753 0.52 7.48 -8.19
N ILE A 754 1.33 8.54 -8.16
CA ILE A 754 2.27 8.80 -7.05
C ILE A 754 1.56 9.08 -5.72
N LEU A 755 0.38 9.71 -5.77
CA LEU A 755 -0.47 9.95 -4.58
C LEU A 755 -1.29 8.71 -4.19
N GLY A 756 -1.25 7.64 -4.99
CA GLY A 756 -1.89 6.37 -4.69
C GLY A 756 -3.40 6.41 -4.76
N THR A 757 -3.99 7.28 -5.59
CA THR A 757 -5.46 7.44 -5.76
C THR A 757 -6.03 6.59 -6.88
N ILE A 758 -5.19 6.11 -7.81
CA ILE A 758 -5.60 5.11 -8.84
C ILE A 758 -5.06 3.71 -8.55
N LEU A 759 -4.06 3.59 -7.67
CA LEU A 759 -3.51 2.32 -7.21
C LEU A 759 -2.74 2.52 -5.90
N ARG A 760 -3.00 1.68 -4.90
CA ARG A 760 -2.31 1.71 -3.62
C ARG A 760 -1.98 0.29 -3.15
N TYR A 761 -0.83 0.11 -2.51
CA TYR A 761 -0.51 -1.17 -1.89
C TYR A 761 -1.06 -1.19 -0.46
N SER A 762 -2.01 -2.08 -0.22
CA SER A 762 -2.68 -2.20 1.07
C SER A 762 -1.83 -2.93 2.11
N PHE A 763 -2.16 -2.75 3.38
CA PHE A 763 -1.58 -3.51 4.49
C PHE A 763 -1.88 -5.02 4.44
N THR A 764 -2.84 -5.47 3.61
CA THR A 764 -3.08 -6.89 3.30
C THR A 764 -2.11 -7.46 2.26
N SER A 765 -1.07 -6.71 1.89
CA SER A 765 -0.05 -7.11 0.92
C SER A 765 -0.59 -7.31 -0.51
N THR A 766 -1.61 -6.55 -0.88
CA THR A 766 -2.23 -6.56 -2.21
C THR A 766 -2.35 -5.16 -2.77
N TRP A 767 -2.16 -5.02 -4.08
CA TRP A 767 -2.54 -3.79 -4.77
C TRP A 767 -4.06 -3.67 -4.80
N ILE A 768 -4.57 -2.51 -4.43
CA ILE A 768 -5.99 -2.19 -4.43
C ILE A 768 -6.23 -0.90 -5.19
N HIS A 769 -7.41 -0.81 -5.79
CA HIS A 769 -7.95 0.45 -6.27
C HIS A 769 -8.64 1.16 -5.08
N PRO A 770 -8.26 2.40 -4.75
CA PRO A 770 -8.92 3.14 -3.68
C PRO A 770 -10.30 3.65 -4.11
N ASP A 771 -11.30 3.55 -3.22
CA ASP A 771 -12.67 4.07 -3.43
C ASP A 771 -12.78 5.62 -3.37
N GLY A 772 -11.65 6.32 -3.46
CA GLY A 772 -11.55 7.77 -3.33
C GLY A 772 -11.64 8.52 -4.65
N GLN A 773 -11.86 9.83 -4.57
CA GLN A 773 -11.77 10.69 -5.74
C GLN A 773 -10.32 10.85 -6.19
N THR A 774 -10.14 10.92 -7.50
CA THR A 774 -8.87 11.29 -8.12
C THR A 774 -8.59 12.77 -7.94
N ILE A 775 -7.32 13.13 -7.94
CA ILE A 775 -6.80 14.47 -7.74
C ILE A 775 -6.62 15.14 -9.11
N GLY A 776 -7.03 16.40 -9.22
CA GLY A 776 -6.79 17.21 -10.41
C GLY A 776 -5.31 17.57 -10.57
N ALA A 777 -4.86 17.75 -11.81
CA ALA A 777 -3.48 18.10 -12.14
C ALA A 777 -3.45 19.41 -12.94
N MET A 778 -2.59 20.34 -12.51
CA MET A 778 -2.37 21.62 -13.17
C MET A 778 -0.89 21.82 -13.47
N ASP A 779 -0.56 22.02 -14.74
CA ASP A 779 0.81 22.27 -15.20
C ASP A 779 0.91 23.69 -15.75
N LEU A 780 1.97 24.40 -15.38
CA LEU A 780 2.33 25.69 -15.97
C LEU A 780 3.74 25.60 -16.53
N GLY A 781 3.82 25.25 -17.82
CA GLY A 781 5.06 25.27 -18.58
C GLY A 781 5.38 26.66 -19.14
N GLY A 782 6.50 26.77 -19.87
CA GLY A 782 6.92 28.05 -20.48
C GLY A 782 6.03 28.50 -21.64
N ALA A 783 5.42 27.58 -22.39
CA ALA A 783 4.62 27.92 -23.58
C ALA A 783 3.13 27.54 -23.52
N SER A 784 2.71 26.65 -22.61
CA SER A 784 1.30 26.39 -22.33
C SER A 784 1.06 26.14 -20.85
N THR A 785 -0.21 26.20 -20.45
CA THR A 785 -0.69 25.67 -19.18
C THR A 785 -1.80 24.65 -19.42
N GLN A 786 -1.94 23.70 -18.51
CA GLN A 786 -2.87 22.59 -18.62
C GLN A 786 -3.64 22.41 -17.32
N MET A 787 -4.90 21.99 -17.45
CA MET A 787 -5.73 21.61 -16.33
C MET A 787 -6.47 20.32 -16.68
N THR A 788 -6.39 19.33 -15.80
CA THR A 788 -6.99 18.01 -16.01
C THR A 788 -7.55 17.43 -14.73
N PHE A 789 -8.78 16.93 -14.74
CA PHE A 789 -9.43 16.30 -13.57
C PHE A 789 -10.61 15.42 -13.98
N VAL A 790 -11.10 14.59 -13.05
CA VAL A 790 -12.39 13.88 -13.20
C VAL A 790 -13.49 14.80 -12.65
N PRO A 791 -14.41 15.31 -13.48
CA PRO A 791 -15.49 16.16 -13.01
C PRO A 791 -16.58 15.34 -12.28
N SER A 792 -17.31 16.00 -11.38
CA SER A 792 -18.50 15.43 -10.71
C SER A 792 -19.76 15.40 -11.61
N VAL A 793 -19.68 16.06 -12.77
CA VAL A 793 -20.74 16.16 -13.78
C VAL A 793 -20.24 15.61 -15.12
N ALA A 794 -21.16 15.30 -16.03
CA ALA A 794 -20.78 14.86 -17.38
C ALA A 794 -20.03 15.97 -18.14
N ILE A 795 -19.07 15.57 -18.96
CA ILE A 795 -18.32 16.49 -19.83
C ILE A 795 -19.16 16.78 -21.07
N GLU A 796 -19.56 18.05 -21.23
CA GLU A 796 -20.38 18.50 -22.37
C GLU A 796 -19.55 18.64 -23.65
N ASP A 797 -18.35 19.21 -23.56
CA ASP A 797 -17.43 19.30 -24.69
C ASP A 797 -16.63 18.00 -24.88
N LYS A 798 -17.01 17.22 -25.89
CA LYS A 798 -16.36 15.94 -26.21
C LYS A 798 -14.92 16.09 -26.71
N ASP A 799 -14.51 17.26 -27.19
CA ASP A 799 -13.12 17.49 -27.58
C ASP A 799 -12.20 17.70 -26.35
N ALA A 800 -12.78 18.02 -25.19
CA ALA A 800 -12.08 18.13 -23.90
C ALA A 800 -12.09 16.83 -23.09
N GLU A 801 -12.70 15.76 -23.60
CA GLU A 801 -12.82 14.46 -22.94
C GLU A 801 -11.68 13.51 -23.34
N MET A 802 -11.06 12.85 -22.35
CA MET A 802 -10.10 11.78 -22.59
C MET A 802 -10.42 10.52 -21.79
N HIS A 803 -10.11 9.36 -22.38
CA HIS A 803 -10.35 8.05 -21.78
C HIS A 803 -9.06 7.27 -21.55
N PHE A 804 -8.94 6.70 -20.35
CA PHE A 804 -7.83 5.82 -20.01
C PHE A 804 -8.35 4.55 -19.35
N ARG A 805 -7.65 3.44 -19.60
CA ARG A 805 -7.80 2.21 -18.82
C ARG A 805 -6.49 1.97 -18.08
N LEU A 806 -6.52 1.94 -16.75
CA LEU A 806 -5.34 1.73 -15.91
C LEU A 806 -5.71 0.76 -14.80
N TYR A 807 -4.87 -0.26 -14.58
CA TYR A 807 -5.06 -1.27 -13.54
C TYR A 807 -6.45 -1.95 -13.56
N GLY A 808 -7.02 -2.10 -14.76
CA GLY A 808 -8.36 -2.68 -14.96
C GLY A 808 -9.53 -1.70 -14.88
N TYR A 809 -9.31 -0.43 -14.47
CA TYR A 809 -10.34 0.58 -14.28
C TYR A 809 -10.36 1.58 -15.44
N ASN A 810 -11.56 2.03 -15.82
CA ASN A 810 -11.76 3.04 -16.85
C ASN A 810 -11.94 4.42 -16.23
N TYR A 811 -11.25 5.42 -16.77
CA TYR A 811 -11.32 6.81 -16.35
C TYR A 811 -11.76 7.66 -17.53
N THR A 812 -12.69 8.57 -17.27
CA THR A 812 -13.10 9.63 -18.19
C THR A 812 -12.77 10.96 -17.54
N ILE A 813 -11.86 11.71 -18.15
CA ILE A 813 -11.28 12.92 -17.57
C ILE A 813 -11.53 14.11 -18.48
N TYR A 814 -11.73 15.28 -17.88
CA TYR A 814 -11.66 16.56 -18.56
C TYR A 814 -10.20 16.98 -18.65
N THR A 815 -9.76 17.44 -19.82
CA THR A 815 -8.43 18.01 -20.01
C THR A 815 -8.46 19.15 -21.01
N HIS A 816 -7.77 20.24 -20.68
CA HIS A 816 -7.55 21.33 -21.62
C HIS A 816 -6.13 21.88 -21.52
N SER A 817 -5.60 22.36 -22.64
CA SER A 817 -4.29 23.02 -22.73
C SER A 817 -4.40 24.37 -23.42
N TYR A 818 -4.03 25.41 -22.67
CA TYR A 818 -3.99 26.79 -23.14
C TYR A 818 -2.61 27.08 -23.72
N LEU A 819 -2.43 26.83 -25.02
CA LEU A 819 -1.22 27.23 -25.74
C LEU A 819 -1.11 28.77 -25.76
N CYS A 820 0.11 29.30 -25.66
CA CYS A 820 0.39 30.74 -25.51
C CYS A 820 0.03 31.34 -24.14
N TYR A 821 -0.38 30.52 -23.18
CA TYR A 821 -0.62 30.88 -21.78
C TYR A 821 0.39 30.22 -20.83
N GLY A 822 1.45 29.60 -21.37
CA GLY A 822 2.61 29.28 -20.55
C GLY A 822 3.36 30.53 -20.13
N GLN A 823 4.09 30.44 -19.02
CA GLN A 823 4.71 31.58 -18.33
C GLN A 823 5.54 32.48 -19.27
N ASP A 824 6.50 31.92 -20.01
CA ASP A 824 7.40 32.67 -20.90
C ASP A 824 6.64 33.39 -22.03
N GLN A 825 5.64 32.73 -22.61
CA GLN A 825 4.83 33.31 -23.69
C GLN A 825 3.84 34.35 -23.17
N PHE A 826 3.32 34.14 -21.97
CA PHE A 826 2.42 35.08 -21.31
C PHE A 826 3.14 36.39 -21.00
N PHE A 827 4.39 36.35 -20.51
CA PHE A 827 5.20 37.56 -20.31
C PHE A 827 5.39 38.38 -21.59
N LYS A 828 5.64 37.71 -22.73
CA LYS A 828 5.72 38.39 -24.03
C LYS A 828 4.40 39.04 -24.42
N ARG A 829 3.26 38.38 -24.15
CA ARG A 829 1.93 38.93 -24.45
C ARG A 829 1.61 40.15 -23.58
N VAL A 830 1.93 40.11 -22.29
CA VAL A 830 1.79 41.26 -21.39
C VAL A 830 2.61 42.45 -21.88
N LEU A 831 3.90 42.23 -22.20
CA LEU A 831 4.73 43.31 -22.73
C LEU A 831 4.21 43.83 -24.08
N ALA A 832 3.72 42.97 -24.97
CA ALA A 832 3.16 43.38 -26.24
C ALA A 832 1.86 44.19 -26.11
N ALA A 833 1.01 43.87 -25.14
CA ALA A 833 -0.18 44.66 -24.84
C ALA A 833 0.21 46.09 -24.41
N LEU A 834 1.18 46.22 -23.50
CA LEU A 834 1.69 47.51 -23.05
C LEU A 834 2.37 48.32 -24.15
N VAL A 835 3.09 47.65 -25.06
CA VAL A 835 3.71 48.30 -26.23
C VAL A 835 2.65 48.81 -27.20
N LYS A 836 1.60 48.04 -27.44
CA LYS A 836 0.50 48.43 -28.33
C LYS A 836 -0.21 49.70 -27.84
N ASP A 837 -0.36 49.83 -26.53
CA ASP A 837 -1.04 50.98 -25.91
C ASP A 837 -0.10 52.19 -25.70
N SER A 838 1.22 52.00 -25.83
CA SER A 838 2.19 53.09 -25.75
C SER A 838 2.36 53.78 -27.11
N HIS A 839 2.23 55.10 -27.11
CA HIS A 839 2.52 55.96 -28.27
C HIS A 839 3.97 56.48 -28.28
N THR A 840 4.84 55.99 -27.39
CA THR A 840 6.23 56.44 -27.24
C THR A 840 7.22 55.28 -27.23
N LEU A 841 8.51 55.56 -27.47
CA LEU A 841 9.59 54.57 -27.35
C LEU A 841 9.93 54.21 -25.89
N ALA A 842 9.14 54.66 -24.92
CA ALA A 842 9.25 54.30 -23.51
C ALA A 842 7.96 53.61 -23.05
N VAL A 843 8.09 52.44 -22.44
CA VAL A 843 6.97 51.62 -21.95
C VAL A 843 7.14 51.37 -20.46
N ALA A 844 6.21 51.85 -19.65
CA ALA A 844 6.18 51.55 -18.22
C ALA A 844 5.51 50.19 -18.01
N HIS A 845 6.24 49.24 -17.43
CA HIS A 845 5.74 47.91 -17.13
C HIS A 845 5.26 47.84 -15.66
N PRO A 846 3.95 47.73 -15.40
CA PRO A 846 3.40 47.78 -14.05
C PRO A 846 3.90 46.62 -13.18
N CYS A 847 4.08 45.44 -13.77
CA CYS A 847 4.57 44.26 -13.04
C CYS A 847 6.09 44.22 -12.82
N TYR A 848 6.88 45.09 -13.45
CA TYR A 848 8.33 45.07 -13.27
C TYR A 848 8.71 45.91 -12.04
N PRO A 849 9.73 45.49 -11.26
CA PRO A 849 10.13 46.18 -10.05
C PRO A 849 10.50 47.64 -10.30
N LYS A 850 10.12 48.50 -9.37
CA LYS A 850 10.36 49.94 -9.50
C LYS A 850 11.85 50.24 -9.66
N GLY A 851 12.19 51.07 -10.65
CA GLY A 851 13.57 51.47 -10.94
C GLY A 851 14.34 50.51 -11.87
N TYR A 852 13.74 49.40 -12.31
CA TYR A 852 14.29 48.59 -13.39
C TYR A 852 14.23 49.37 -14.72
N THR A 853 15.26 49.24 -15.55
CA THR A 853 15.30 49.82 -16.92
C THR A 853 16.04 48.87 -17.85
N ALA A 854 15.48 48.57 -19.03
CA ALA A 854 16.16 47.83 -20.08
C ALA A 854 15.72 48.24 -21.48
N THR A 855 16.60 48.05 -22.46
CA THR A 855 16.28 48.24 -23.88
C THR A 855 15.85 46.90 -24.48
N VAL A 856 14.67 46.88 -25.09
CA VAL A 856 14.09 45.67 -25.71
C VAL A 856 14.03 45.86 -27.22
N SER A 857 14.43 44.83 -27.96
CA SER A 857 14.30 44.82 -29.42
C SER A 857 12.94 44.28 -29.85
N PRO A 858 12.28 44.88 -30.86
CA PRO A 858 11.04 44.34 -31.42
C PRO A 858 11.19 42.88 -31.88
N ALA A 859 12.35 42.54 -32.44
CA ALA A 859 12.64 41.18 -32.89
C ALA A 859 12.55 40.13 -31.76
N SER A 860 12.96 40.44 -30.52
CA SER A 860 12.89 39.47 -29.41
C SER A 860 11.49 39.30 -28.83
N LEU A 861 10.65 40.33 -28.94
CA LEU A 861 9.25 40.30 -28.50
C LEU A 861 8.35 39.57 -29.51
N TYR A 862 8.50 39.88 -30.81
CA TYR A 862 7.64 39.37 -31.89
C TYR A 862 8.17 38.10 -32.57
N ASN A 863 9.19 37.44 -32.01
CA ASN A 863 9.70 36.14 -32.49
C ASN A 863 8.83 34.93 -32.13
N SER A 864 7.64 35.16 -31.54
CA SER A 864 6.70 34.11 -31.16
C SER A 864 5.38 34.27 -31.90
N PRO A 865 4.74 33.16 -32.34
CA PRO A 865 3.40 33.22 -32.93
C PRO A 865 2.32 33.59 -31.90
N CYS A 866 2.66 33.62 -30.59
CA CYS A 866 1.74 34.00 -29.52
C CYS A 866 1.52 35.51 -29.39
N VAL A 867 2.30 36.33 -30.09
CA VAL A 867 2.21 37.78 -30.04
C VAL A 867 1.62 38.30 -31.37
N PRO A 868 0.47 39.00 -31.36
CA PRO A 868 -0.12 39.56 -32.58
C PRO A 868 0.80 40.56 -33.29
N ARG A 869 1.00 40.42 -34.61
CA ARG A 869 1.92 41.27 -35.41
C ARG A 869 1.35 42.64 -35.82
N ALA A 870 0.23 43.07 -35.24
CA ALA A 870 -0.57 44.16 -35.83
C ALA A 870 0.12 45.54 -35.79
N ILE A 871 1.09 45.78 -34.89
CA ILE A 871 1.88 47.02 -34.81
C ILE A 871 3.28 46.68 -34.28
N ILE A 872 4.28 46.54 -35.15
CA ILE A 872 5.68 46.30 -34.76
C ILE A 872 6.40 47.65 -34.71
N PRO A 873 6.88 48.13 -33.55
CA PRO A 873 7.79 49.27 -33.52
C PRO A 873 9.01 48.94 -34.37
N GLU A 874 9.41 49.79 -35.31
CA GLU A 874 10.63 49.54 -36.12
C GLU A 874 11.93 49.75 -35.32
N GLN A 875 11.84 50.41 -34.16
CA GLN A 875 12.97 50.78 -33.31
C GLN A 875 12.92 50.09 -31.96
N ASN A 876 14.11 49.90 -31.37
CA ASN A 876 14.23 49.45 -29.99
C ASN A 876 13.53 50.45 -29.04
N PHE A 877 12.88 49.93 -28.02
CA PHE A 877 12.17 50.72 -27.01
C PHE A 877 12.71 50.43 -25.62
N THR A 878 12.57 51.40 -24.72
CA THR A 878 13.00 51.28 -23.33
C THR A 878 11.83 50.86 -22.46
N VAL A 879 12.00 49.79 -21.69
CA VAL A 879 11.03 49.33 -20.69
C VAL A 879 11.50 49.77 -19.32
N THR A 880 10.63 50.45 -18.57
CA THR A 880 10.89 50.86 -17.18
C THR A 880 9.92 50.16 -16.24
N GLY A 881 10.40 49.74 -15.06
CA GLY A 881 9.55 49.11 -14.06
C GLY A 881 8.83 50.11 -13.17
N ALA A 882 7.52 49.95 -13.04
CA ALA A 882 6.68 50.83 -12.22
C ALA A 882 6.33 50.26 -10.84
N GLY A 883 6.37 48.94 -10.64
CA GLY A 883 6.06 48.28 -9.36
C GLY A 883 4.63 48.54 -8.87
N ASN A 884 3.64 48.46 -9.76
CA ASN A 884 2.23 48.70 -9.46
C ASN A 884 1.43 47.38 -9.62
N PRO A 885 1.19 46.65 -8.52
CA PRO A 885 0.50 45.35 -8.56
C PRO A 885 -0.95 45.42 -9.06
N ASP A 886 -1.71 46.46 -8.72
CA ASP A 886 -3.10 46.58 -9.15
C ASP A 886 -3.20 46.82 -10.66
N GLN A 887 -2.37 47.71 -11.18
CA GLN A 887 -2.27 47.94 -12.62
C GLN A 887 -1.70 46.71 -13.34
N CYS A 888 -0.78 45.98 -12.71
CA CYS A 888 -0.29 44.72 -13.25
C CYS A 888 -1.42 43.70 -13.41
N ARG A 889 -2.27 43.52 -12.38
CA ARG A 889 -3.43 42.63 -12.46
C ARG A 889 -4.39 43.03 -13.57
N GLN A 890 -4.63 44.33 -13.75
CA GLN A 890 -5.45 44.85 -14.86
C GLN A 890 -4.87 44.45 -16.23
N THR A 891 -3.57 44.68 -16.46
CA THR A 891 -2.92 44.29 -17.71
C THR A 891 -2.95 42.77 -17.93
N VAL A 892 -2.76 41.98 -16.87
CA VAL A 892 -2.86 40.51 -16.94
C VAL A 892 -4.27 40.08 -17.35
N MET A 893 -5.31 40.65 -16.73
CA MET A 893 -6.70 40.40 -17.09
C MET A 893 -7.02 40.80 -18.53
N GLU A 894 -6.49 41.92 -19.04
CA GLU A 894 -6.73 42.38 -20.42
C GLU A 894 -6.17 41.41 -21.48
N VAL A 895 -5.09 40.69 -21.15
CA VAL A 895 -4.49 39.68 -22.04
C VAL A 895 -5.34 38.40 -22.11
N MET A 896 -6.23 38.16 -21.14
CA MET A 896 -7.13 37.01 -21.04
C MET A 896 -8.57 37.39 -21.42
N ASN A 897 -9.23 36.66 -22.32
CA ASN A 897 -10.59 37.02 -22.72
C ASN A 897 -11.66 36.30 -21.89
N PHE A 898 -12.27 36.99 -20.93
CA PHE A 898 -13.38 36.47 -20.11
C PHE A 898 -14.78 36.75 -20.66
N THR A 899 -14.90 37.44 -21.81
CA THR A 899 -16.20 37.93 -22.31
C THR A 899 -16.96 36.94 -23.19
N ASN A 900 -16.31 35.85 -23.60
CA ASN A 900 -16.86 34.88 -24.52
C ASN A 900 -17.02 33.54 -23.82
N CYS A 901 -18.22 32.97 -23.85
CA CYS A 901 -18.46 31.58 -23.46
C CYS A 901 -19.35 30.90 -24.49
N ARG A 902 -18.85 29.79 -25.06
CA ARG A 902 -19.60 29.01 -26.06
C ARG A 902 -20.49 27.96 -25.42
N ILE A 903 -20.01 27.32 -24.35
CA ILE A 903 -20.67 26.25 -23.61
C ILE A 903 -20.41 26.53 -22.13
N GLU A 904 -21.45 26.87 -21.38
CA GLU A 904 -21.34 27.16 -19.94
C GLU A 904 -21.26 25.86 -19.12
N PRO A 905 -20.50 25.81 -18.01
CA PRO A 905 -19.62 26.86 -17.52
C PRO A 905 -18.32 26.97 -18.33
N CYS A 906 -17.80 28.20 -18.47
CA CYS A 906 -16.51 28.47 -19.13
C CYS A 906 -15.41 28.90 -18.16
N SER A 907 -14.19 28.64 -18.61
CA SER A 907 -12.96 29.36 -18.22
C SER A 907 -12.85 30.64 -19.08
N PHE A 908 -11.65 31.06 -19.45
CA PHE A 908 -11.36 32.13 -20.39
C PHE A 908 -11.21 31.63 -21.83
N ASP A 909 -11.17 32.58 -22.78
CA ASP A 909 -11.06 32.39 -24.23
C ASP A 909 -12.18 31.54 -24.86
N GLY A 910 -13.34 31.46 -24.21
CA GLY A 910 -14.48 30.68 -24.68
C GLY A 910 -14.30 29.17 -24.55
N VAL A 911 -13.39 28.74 -23.68
CA VAL A 911 -13.12 27.33 -23.38
C VAL A 911 -14.10 26.83 -22.32
N TYR A 912 -14.84 25.77 -22.65
CA TYR A 912 -15.67 25.03 -21.71
C TYR A 912 -14.82 24.46 -20.56
N GLN A 913 -15.28 24.61 -19.32
CA GLN A 913 -14.64 24.01 -18.15
C GLN A 913 -15.70 23.58 -17.13
N PRO A 914 -15.81 22.28 -16.78
CA PRO A 914 -16.68 21.84 -15.69
C PRO A 914 -16.32 22.50 -14.34
N PRO A 915 -17.26 22.60 -13.38
CA PRO A 915 -16.94 23.09 -12.04
C PRO A 915 -15.79 22.30 -11.39
N VAL A 916 -14.86 23.02 -10.77
CA VAL A 916 -13.75 22.40 -10.04
C VAL A 916 -14.26 21.67 -8.79
N HIS A 917 -13.77 20.45 -8.58
CA HIS A 917 -14.17 19.61 -7.45
C HIS A 917 -12.98 18.82 -6.95
N GLY A 918 -12.86 18.68 -5.62
CA GLY A 918 -11.79 17.91 -4.98
C GLY A 918 -10.45 18.65 -4.93
N LEU A 919 -9.38 17.90 -4.66
CA LEU A 919 -8.02 18.40 -4.53
C LEU A 919 -7.34 18.56 -5.90
N PHE A 920 -6.46 19.55 -6.03
CA PHE A 920 -5.68 19.82 -7.22
C PHE A 920 -4.19 19.95 -6.87
N TYR A 921 -3.33 19.32 -7.68
CA TYR A 921 -1.89 19.46 -7.56
C TYR A 921 -1.37 20.31 -8.73
N ALA A 922 -0.77 21.44 -8.38
CA ALA A 922 -0.19 22.41 -9.28
C ALA A 922 1.33 22.31 -9.24
N PHE A 923 1.96 22.12 -10.41
CA PHE A 923 3.40 21.88 -10.51
C PHE A 923 4.05 22.79 -11.58
N SER A 924 5.35 22.60 -11.81
CA SER A 924 6.16 23.46 -12.68
C SER A 924 6.17 24.92 -12.20
N ALA A 925 5.90 25.90 -13.07
CA ALA A 925 6.03 27.31 -12.71
C ALA A 925 5.02 27.79 -11.64
N PHE A 926 3.91 27.06 -11.43
CA PHE A 926 3.05 27.27 -10.26
C PHE A 926 3.85 27.11 -8.96
N TYR A 927 4.53 25.97 -8.82
CA TYR A 927 5.36 25.68 -7.66
C TYR A 927 6.57 26.61 -7.57
N TYR A 928 7.36 26.79 -8.64
CA TYR A 928 8.60 27.56 -8.55
C TYR A 928 8.36 29.01 -8.10
N THR A 929 7.28 29.64 -8.58
CA THR A 929 6.93 31.02 -8.21
C THR A 929 6.48 31.11 -6.75
N LEU A 930 5.55 30.25 -6.33
CA LEU A 930 5.01 30.31 -4.98
C LEU A 930 6.01 29.80 -3.94
N ASN A 931 6.87 28.85 -4.29
CA ASN A 931 7.95 28.39 -3.42
C ASN A 931 8.97 29.51 -3.17
N PHE A 932 9.33 30.28 -4.21
CA PHE A 932 10.20 31.46 -4.05
C PHE A 932 9.60 32.48 -3.06
N LEU A 933 8.27 32.65 -3.08
CA LEU A 933 7.55 33.54 -2.16
C LEU A 933 7.18 32.90 -0.82
N ASN A 934 7.57 31.64 -0.57
CA ASN A 934 7.23 30.87 0.63
C ASN A 934 5.70 30.69 0.84
N LEU A 935 4.99 30.37 -0.24
CA LEU A 935 3.53 30.25 -0.34
C LEU A 935 3.04 28.83 -0.71
N THR A 936 3.84 27.80 -0.42
CA THR A 936 3.53 26.40 -0.75
C THR A 936 2.99 25.57 0.42
N ASP A 937 2.96 26.13 1.63
CA ASP A 937 2.62 25.40 2.87
C ASP A 937 1.16 25.56 3.29
N GLY A 938 0.26 25.80 2.34
CA GLY A 938 -1.19 25.89 2.58
C GLY A 938 -1.66 27.23 3.18
N GLN A 939 -0.94 28.32 2.90
CA GLN A 939 -1.35 29.67 3.30
C GLN A 939 -2.74 30.02 2.74
N SER A 940 -3.53 30.80 3.51
CA SER A 940 -4.84 31.26 3.07
C SER A 940 -4.72 32.24 1.89
N LEU A 941 -5.78 32.33 1.07
CA LEU A 941 -5.81 33.22 -0.09
C LEU A 941 -5.51 34.68 0.29
N SER A 942 -5.99 35.14 1.45
CA SER A 942 -5.72 36.49 1.96
C SER A 942 -4.23 36.73 2.21
N VAL A 943 -3.54 35.77 2.85
CA VAL A 943 -2.09 35.85 3.10
C VAL A 943 -1.32 35.83 1.78
N THR A 944 -1.68 34.91 0.87
CA THR A 944 -1.07 34.82 -0.46
C THR A 944 -1.19 36.14 -1.22
N ASN A 945 -2.39 36.73 -1.27
CA ASN A 945 -2.63 38.01 -1.93
C ASN A 945 -1.79 39.13 -1.30
N GLN A 946 -1.73 39.21 0.03
CA GLN A 946 -0.94 40.22 0.72
C GLN A 946 0.56 40.09 0.41
N THR A 947 1.11 38.87 0.48
CA THR A 947 2.53 38.63 0.18
C THR A 947 2.90 39.01 -1.25
N VAL A 948 2.04 38.67 -2.22
CA VAL A 948 2.28 39.03 -3.64
C VAL A 948 2.22 40.55 -3.84
N GLN A 949 1.22 41.21 -3.23
CA GLN A 949 1.08 42.67 -3.27
C GLN A 949 2.33 43.38 -2.72
N GLU A 950 2.79 42.97 -1.53
CA GLU A 950 3.98 43.53 -0.90
C GLU A 950 5.24 43.32 -1.76
N PHE A 951 5.46 42.10 -2.24
CA PHE A 951 6.61 41.75 -3.08
C PHE A 951 6.69 42.61 -4.36
N CYS A 952 5.55 42.82 -5.03
CA CYS A 952 5.47 43.57 -6.27
C CYS A 952 5.81 45.07 -6.15
N THR A 953 5.80 45.63 -4.93
CA THR A 953 6.16 47.04 -4.68
C THR A 953 7.65 47.26 -4.40
N LEU A 954 8.44 46.18 -4.29
CA LEU A 954 9.87 46.28 -3.99
C LEU A 954 10.65 46.96 -5.13
N GLU A 955 11.67 47.74 -4.74
CA GLU A 955 12.57 48.36 -5.70
C GLU A 955 13.59 47.36 -6.26
N TRP A 956 13.95 47.53 -7.54
CA TRP A 956 14.88 46.64 -8.23
C TRP A 956 16.21 46.46 -7.48
N LYS A 957 16.78 47.56 -6.97
CA LYS A 957 18.03 47.51 -6.18
C LYS A 957 17.90 46.69 -4.91
N LYS A 958 16.74 46.76 -4.24
CA LYS A 958 16.48 46.01 -3.02
C LYS A 958 16.33 44.52 -3.35
N LEU A 959 15.62 44.17 -4.41
CA LEU A 959 15.52 42.78 -4.88
C LEU A 959 16.90 42.19 -5.20
N GLU A 960 17.77 42.92 -5.89
CA GLU A 960 19.15 42.46 -6.18
C GLU A 960 19.98 42.25 -4.91
N GLN A 961 19.73 43.04 -3.86
CA GLN A 961 20.40 42.93 -2.57
C GLN A 961 19.87 41.77 -1.73
N ASP A 962 18.55 41.60 -1.69
CA ASP A 962 17.87 40.59 -0.89
C ASP A 962 18.03 39.18 -1.53
N PHE A 963 18.16 39.10 -2.86
CA PHE A 963 18.25 37.85 -3.62
C PHE A 963 19.44 37.78 -4.59
N PRO A 964 20.69 37.89 -4.12
CA PRO A 964 21.87 38.02 -4.99
C PRO A 964 22.23 36.74 -5.75
N LEU A 965 21.72 35.59 -5.33
CA LEU A 965 21.95 34.28 -5.96
C LEU A 965 20.91 33.94 -7.04
N GLU A 966 19.79 34.67 -7.08
CA GLU A 966 18.72 34.42 -8.03
C GLU A 966 19.07 35.00 -9.40
N LYS A 967 18.69 34.30 -10.48
CA LYS A 967 18.96 34.82 -11.82
C LYS A 967 18.12 36.08 -12.08
N LYS A 968 18.77 37.14 -12.57
CA LYS A 968 18.14 38.46 -12.75
C LYS A 968 16.90 38.43 -13.65
N ASP A 969 16.91 37.57 -14.67
CA ASP A 969 15.77 37.35 -15.57
C ASP A 969 14.56 36.77 -14.80
N ARG A 970 14.77 35.80 -13.92
CA ARG A 970 13.70 35.25 -13.08
C ARG A 970 13.20 36.25 -12.05
N LEU A 971 14.12 36.93 -11.38
CA LEU A 971 13.80 37.93 -10.34
C LEU A 971 12.93 39.07 -10.88
N LEU A 972 13.20 39.51 -12.11
CA LEU A 972 12.40 40.50 -12.82
C LEU A 972 10.93 40.06 -13.01
N HIS A 973 10.69 38.77 -13.22
CA HIS A 973 9.40 38.24 -13.63
C HIS A 973 8.54 37.68 -12.50
N TYR A 974 9.07 37.46 -11.28
CA TYR A 974 8.29 36.86 -10.19
C TYR A 974 7.00 37.62 -9.86
N CYS A 975 6.99 38.96 -9.88
CA CYS A 975 5.77 39.73 -9.65
C CYS A 975 4.72 39.46 -10.75
N THR A 976 5.14 39.49 -12.03
CA THR A 976 4.26 39.18 -13.17
C THR A 976 3.72 37.75 -13.06
N SER A 977 4.59 36.80 -12.69
CA SER A 977 4.24 35.40 -12.52
C SER A 977 3.22 35.18 -11.41
N ALA A 978 3.44 35.78 -10.24
CA ALA A 978 2.58 35.59 -9.09
C ALA A 978 1.18 36.18 -9.33
N ILE A 979 1.10 37.37 -9.91
CA ILE A 979 -0.18 37.99 -10.29
C ILE A 979 -0.86 37.17 -11.38
N TYR A 980 -0.11 36.66 -12.36
CA TYR A 980 -0.67 35.78 -13.38
C TYR A 980 -1.22 34.48 -12.81
N ILE A 981 -0.48 33.80 -11.92
CA ILE A 981 -0.94 32.57 -11.26
C ILE A 981 -2.22 32.82 -10.47
N LEU A 982 -2.30 33.90 -9.68
CA LEU A 982 -3.51 34.24 -8.94
C LEU A 982 -4.69 34.52 -9.87
N THR A 983 -4.47 35.27 -10.94
CA THR A 983 -5.53 35.58 -11.93
C THR A 983 -5.98 34.31 -12.67
N LEU A 984 -5.03 33.45 -13.04
CA LEU A 984 -5.31 32.18 -13.72
C LEU A 984 -6.11 31.24 -12.82
N LEU A 985 -5.76 31.13 -11.54
CA LEU A 985 -6.47 30.23 -10.62
C LEU A 985 -7.86 30.77 -10.24
N LEU A 986 -7.97 32.05 -9.89
CA LEU A 986 -9.22 32.63 -9.38
C LEU A 986 -10.20 32.98 -10.51
N ASP A 987 -9.72 33.73 -11.50
CA ASP A 987 -10.57 34.25 -12.58
C ASP A 987 -10.63 33.29 -13.77
N GLY A 988 -9.55 32.55 -14.05
CA GLY A 988 -9.48 31.60 -15.16
C GLY A 988 -10.07 30.23 -14.85
N TYR A 989 -9.51 29.55 -13.85
CA TYR A 989 -9.90 28.19 -13.47
C TYR A 989 -11.04 28.16 -12.45
N ASN A 990 -11.57 29.32 -12.06
CA ASN A 990 -12.74 29.48 -11.20
C ASN A 990 -12.56 28.86 -9.80
N PHE A 991 -11.35 28.91 -9.23
CA PHE A 991 -11.18 28.66 -7.79
C PHE A 991 -11.68 29.88 -6.99
N SER A 992 -12.25 29.60 -5.83
CA SER A 992 -12.79 30.59 -4.88
C SER A 992 -12.01 30.58 -3.56
N GLU A 993 -12.33 31.50 -2.66
CA GLU A 993 -11.82 31.49 -1.28
C GLU A 993 -12.12 30.16 -0.57
N GLN A 994 -13.29 29.57 -0.84
CA GLN A 994 -13.71 28.30 -0.25
C GLN A 994 -12.94 27.10 -0.81
N THR A 995 -12.52 27.15 -2.08
CA THR A 995 -11.80 26.05 -2.75
C THR A 995 -10.29 26.26 -2.82
N TRP A 996 -9.77 27.41 -2.38
CA TRP A 996 -8.34 27.71 -2.39
C TRP A 996 -7.52 26.69 -1.61
N GLY A 997 -8.03 26.25 -0.45
CA GLY A 997 -7.39 25.23 0.39
C GLY A 997 -7.26 23.85 -0.27
N ASN A 998 -7.89 23.64 -1.44
CA ASN A 998 -7.80 22.38 -2.19
C ASN A 998 -6.61 22.34 -3.16
N ILE A 999 -5.85 23.42 -3.31
CA ILE A 999 -4.71 23.51 -4.24
C ILE A 999 -3.41 23.25 -3.51
N HIS A 1000 -2.66 22.26 -3.97
CA HIS A 1000 -1.33 21.92 -3.47
C HIS A 1000 -0.27 22.26 -4.51
N PHE A 1001 0.68 23.11 -4.15
CA PHE A 1001 1.79 23.49 -5.01
C PHE A 1001 2.98 22.59 -4.73
N THR A 1002 3.41 21.79 -5.71
CA THR A 1002 4.51 20.82 -5.50
C THR A 1002 5.39 20.62 -6.74
N GLN A 1003 6.65 20.24 -6.51
CA GLN A 1003 7.56 19.79 -7.56
C GLN A 1003 7.70 18.25 -7.58
N GLN A 1004 7.66 17.63 -6.41
CA GLN A 1004 7.94 16.21 -6.24
C GLN A 1004 7.02 15.60 -5.18
N VAL A 1005 6.68 14.32 -5.36
CA VAL A 1005 6.00 13.50 -4.35
C VAL A 1005 6.84 12.24 -4.17
N ASP A 1006 7.21 11.92 -2.93
CA ASP A 1006 8.04 10.75 -2.60
C ASP A 1006 9.33 10.64 -3.45
N ASN A 1007 10.04 11.77 -3.66
CA ASN A 1007 11.23 11.92 -4.52
C ASN A 1007 11.01 11.58 -6.01
N THR A 1008 9.76 11.55 -6.46
CA THR A 1008 9.39 11.39 -7.87
C THR A 1008 8.92 12.73 -8.42
N ASP A 1009 9.43 13.11 -9.59
CA ASP A 1009 9.04 14.37 -10.23
C ASP A 1009 7.58 14.34 -10.69
N VAL A 1010 6.87 15.42 -10.41
CA VAL A 1010 5.51 15.60 -10.92
C VAL A 1010 5.60 16.16 -12.34
N GLY A 1011 5.20 15.34 -13.32
CA GLY A 1011 5.21 15.69 -14.74
C GLY A 1011 4.60 14.59 -15.60
N TRP A 1012 4.47 14.81 -16.90
CA TRP A 1012 3.74 13.88 -17.78
C TRP A 1012 4.48 12.56 -18.07
N THR A 1013 5.80 12.50 -17.86
CA THR A 1013 6.64 11.38 -18.34
C THR A 1013 6.37 10.05 -17.63
N LEU A 1014 6.07 10.04 -16.33
CA LEU A 1014 5.71 8.82 -15.60
C LEU A 1014 4.35 8.29 -16.06
N GLY A 1015 3.36 9.16 -16.21
CA GLY A 1015 2.05 8.83 -16.75
C GLY A 1015 2.12 8.28 -18.17
N TYR A 1016 3.03 8.80 -19.00
CA TYR A 1016 3.34 8.21 -20.30
C TYR A 1016 3.81 6.77 -20.15
N MET A 1017 4.78 6.54 -19.25
CA MET A 1017 5.36 5.21 -19.05
C MET A 1017 4.32 4.22 -18.55
N LEU A 1018 3.46 4.62 -17.60
CA LEU A 1018 2.34 3.82 -17.12
C LEU A 1018 1.39 3.43 -18.26
N ASN A 1019 0.97 4.41 -19.07
CA ASN A 1019 0.12 4.16 -20.23
C ASN A 1019 0.79 3.25 -21.28
N LEU A 1020 2.11 3.38 -21.47
CA LEU A 1020 2.89 2.51 -22.35
C LEU A 1020 2.93 1.07 -21.82
N THR A 1021 3.18 0.88 -20.52
CA THR A 1021 3.25 -0.47 -19.93
C THR A 1021 1.95 -1.24 -20.12
N ASN A 1022 0.81 -0.56 -20.14
CA ASN A 1022 -0.50 -1.16 -20.38
C ASN A 1022 -0.68 -1.75 -21.80
N ARG A 1023 0.22 -1.42 -22.74
CA ARG A 1023 0.24 -1.95 -24.12
C ARG A 1023 1.24 -3.09 -24.31
N ILE A 1024 2.13 -3.28 -23.35
CA ILE A 1024 3.12 -4.36 -23.38
C ILE A 1024 2.44 -5.61 -22.75
N PRO A 1025 2.64 -6.84 -23.24
CA PRO A 1025 2.13 -8.04 -22.57
C PRO A 1025 2.75 -8.25 -21.17
N SER A 1026 2.02 -8.88 -20.24
CA SER A 1026 2.59 -9.28 -18.94
C SER A 1026 3.39 -10.58 -19.08
N GLU A 1027 4.55 -10.66 -18.43
CA GLU A 1027 5.35 -11.87 -18.35
C GLU A 1027 5.08 -12.60 -17.01
N ALA A 1028 4.83 -13.91 -17.05
CA ALA A 1028 4.56 -14.68 -15.85
C ALA A 1028 5.85 -15.00 -15.08
N PRO A 1029 5.86 -14.95 -13.73
CA PRO A 1029 7.00 -15.35 -12.94
C PRO A 1029 7.39 -16.81 -13.18
N SER A 1030 8.69 -17.08 -13.27
CA SER A 1030 9.18 -18.46 -13.46
C SER A 1030 9.06 -19.28 -12.17
N LEU A 1031 8.43 -20.45 -12.25
CA LEU A 1031 8.31 -21.39 -11.12
C LEU A 1031 9.64 -22.11 -10.86
N LEU A 1032 10.10 -22.05 -9.61
CA LEU A 1032 11.27 -22.74 -9.11
C LEU A 1032 10.93 -23.71 -7.97
N LYS A 1033 11.83 -24.67 -7.75
CA LYS A 1033 11.85 -25.54 -6.57
C LYS A 1033 12.96 -25.12 -5.62
N GLY A 1034 12.57 -24.54 -4.49
CA GLY A 1034 13.46 -24.08 -3.42
C GLY A 1034 13.78 -25.18 -2.41
N HIS A 1035 15.04 -25.20 -1.97
CA HIS A 1035 15.57 -26.08 -0.93
C HIS A 1035 16.27 -25.23 0.13
N SER A 1036 16.15 -25.61 1.40
CA SER A 1036 17.00 -25.02 2.44
C SER A 1036 18.48 -25.31 2.13
N TYR A 1037 19.37 -24.37 2.48
CA TYR A 1037 20.79 -24.48 2.17
C TYR A 1037 21.40 -25.79 2.69
N ASN A 1038 21.09 -26.17 3.93
CA ASN A 1038 21.55 -27.41 4.56
C ASN A 1038 21.12 -28.65 3.79
N MET A 1039 19.91 -28.64 3.24
CA MET A 1039 19.37 -29.75 2.46
C MET A 1039 20.00 -29.85 1.08
N TRP A 1040 20.25 -28.70 0.43
CA TRP A 1040 20.98 -28.66 -0.83
C TRP A 1040 22.41 -29.19 -0.67
N VAL A 1041 23.14 -28.76 0.37
CA VAL A 1041 24.48 -29.27 0.70
C VAL A 1041 24.45 -30.77 0.99
N SER A 1042 23.47 -31.23 1.77
CA SER A 1042 23.30 -32.65 2.07
C SER A 1042 23.08 -33.48 0.80
N ALA A 1043 22.24 -32.99 -0.11
CA ALA A 1043 21.98 -33.65 -1.39
C ALA A 1043 23.27 -33.76 -2.23
N LEU A 1044 24.05 -32.69 -2.32
CA LEU A 1044 25.35 -32.71 -3.02
C LEU A 1044 26.32 -33.71 -2.40
N PHE A 1045 26.41 -33.73 -1.07
CA PHE A 1045 27.28 -34.65 -0.35
C PHE A 1045 26.96 -36.12 -0.69
N PHE A 1046 25.67 -36.51 -0.66
CA PHE A 1046 25.26 -37.87 -0.99
C PHE A 1046 25.49 -38.22 -2.47
N ILE A 1047 25.32 -37.27 -3.39
CA ILE A 1047 25.61 -37.46 -4.82
C ILE A 1047 27.11 -37.69 -5.03
N VAL A 1048 27.97 -36.87 -4.41
CA VAL A 1048 29.44 -37.01 -4.49
C VAL A 1048 29.90 -38.32 -3.85
N LEU A 1049 29.35 -38.70 -2.70
CA LEU A 1049 29.64 -39.98 -2.05
C LEU A 1049 29.27 -41.18 -2.95
N SER A 1050 28.15 -41.06 -3.68
CA SER A 1050 27.72 -42.10 -4.61
C SER A 1050 28.66 -42.21 -5.82
N ILE A 1051 29.15 -41.07 -6.34
CA ILE A 1051 30.16 -41.03 -7.40
C ILE A 1051 31.47 -41.67 -6.95
N THR A 1052 31.98 -41.32 -5.76
CA THR A 1052 33.25 -41.86 -5.24
C THR A 1052 33.13 -43.36 -5.00
N ALA A 1053 32.03 -43.83 -4.40
CA ALA A 1053 31.76 -45.26 -4.23
C ALA A 1053 31.68 -46.00 -5.58
N GLY A 1054 31.03 -45.40 -6.59
CA GLY A 1054 30.97 -45.93 -7.94
C GLY A 1054 32.35 -46.05 -8.60
N LEU A 1055 33.16 -45.00 -8.54
CA LEU A 1055 34.52 -44.97 -9.09
C LEU A 1055 35.44 -46.00 -8.42
N VAL A 1056 35.33 -46.15 -7.09
CA VAL A 1056 36.06 -47.16 -6.32
C VAL A 1056 35.62 -48.56 -6.75
N ALA A 1057 34.31 -48.81 -6.88
CA ALA A 1057 33.80 -50.10 -7.32
C ALA A 1057 34.27 -50.45 -8.76
N THR A 1058 34.23 -49.50 -9.69
CA THR A 1058 34.75 -49.71 -11.05
C THR A 1058 36.25 -49.94 -11.07
N SER A 1059 37.01 -49.20 -10.25
CA SER A 1059 38.47 -49.38 -10.14
C SER A 1059 38.82 -50.74 -9.56
N LEU A 1060 38.13 -51.17 -8.49
CA LEU A 1060 38.30 -52.50 -7.90
C LEU A 1060 37.96 -53.61 -8.91
N GLN A 1061 36.90 -53.45 -9.72
CA GLN A 1061 36.58 -54.40 -10.78
C GLN A 1061 37.64 -54.44 -11.90
N PHE A 1062 38.18 -53.28 -12.29
CA PHE A 1062 39.25 -53.19 -13.28
C PHE A 1062 40.56 -53.83 -12.77
N PHE A 1063 40.93 -53.56 -11.52
CA PHE A 1063 42.05 -54.22 -10.85
C PHE A 1063 41.84 -55.73 -10.74
N ARG A 1064 40.63 -56.17 -10.38
CA ARG A 1064 40.29 -57.61 -10.31
C ARG A 1064 40.40 -58.27 -11.69
N ARG A 1065 39.98 -57.59 -12.76
CA ARG A 1065 40.14 -58.07 -14.15
C ARG A 1065 41.61 -58.20 -14.54
N ASN A 1066 42.44 -57.20 -14.24
CA ASN A 1066 43.87 -57.20 -14.58
C ASN A 1066 44.70 -58.20 -13.76
N VAL A 1067 44.37 -58.38 -12.47
CA VAL A 1067 45.03 -59.37 -11.60
C VAL A 1067 44.64 -60.80 -12.00
N CYS A 1068 43.39 -61.03 -12.44
CA CYS A 1068 42.96 -62.33 -12.95
C CYS A 1068 43.46 -62.63 -14.38
N SER A 1069 43.75 -61.62 -15.21
CA SER A 1069 44.36 -61.81 -16.54
C SER A 1069 45.89 -61.96 -16.51
N GLY A 1070 46.54 -61.65 -15.39
CA GLY A 1070 48.00 -61.70 -15.22
C GLY A 1070 48.58 -63.05 -14.81
N GLN A 1071 47.77 -64.08 -14.52
CA GLN A 1071 48.27 -65.45 -14.29
C GLN A 1071 48.43 -66.19 -15.63
N GLY A 1072 49.41 -65.75 -16.40
CA GLY A 1072 49.75 -66.31 -17.70
C GLY A 1072 51.16 -65.93 -18.12
N GLY A 1073 52.16 -66.41 -17.37
CA GLY A 1073 53.55 -66.50 -17.84
C GLY A 1073 54.56 -65.61 -17.13
N TRP A 1074 55.12 -66.11 -16.03
CA TRP A 1074 56.56 -66.02 -15.76
C TRP A 1074 57.00 -67.41 -15.26
N SER A 1075 57.96 -67.99 -15.97
CA SER A 1075 58.70 -69.23 -15.63
C SER A 1075 59.60 -69.03 -14.42
#